data_AF-A0A3S1BT68-F1
#
_entry.id   AF-A0A3S1BT68-F1
#
_cell.length_a   1.000
_cell.length_b   1.000
_cell.length_c   1.000
_cell.angle_alpha   90.00
_cell.angle_beta   90.00
_cell.angle_gamma   90.00
#
_symmetry.space_group_name_H-M   'P 1'
#
loop_
_entity.id
_entity.type
_entity.pdbx_description
1 polymer ?
#
loop_
_entity_poly.entity_id
_entity_poly.type
_entity_poly.pdbx_seq_one_letter_code
_entity_poly.pdbx_strand_id
1 'polypeptide(L)'
;MASSSSVSDVKSTAVVKYSSVKWPLQFSTIGLNTDLNHPPTDPRGLTVYFDRSIPANSNFSKFLSVNMAHSYQDLVGQVDVISSSKSIKSLLKMPFSSSPQISIMVHRLGKTLLLEDFDIVKHIIRKQAEEWTWLRNYYYDVIAKEEKEKQSKCLDGSPANREAILNNMYMNLIRHSFAASENGEACTVVAAQNDPDQLNSFRNTFSKDLKGFHHETLWKFQDISMLIDSDLPIFGGGSSRRPCISLRLRDSRSPPINILTGLDYWLDNLMSNVPEVAMCYHINGFVQKYEVMKTEDIPNLENSSFDPNEVLDIAQNIMSFIKRNAAVEGHTYWLYKSENDEMVKLYDLTDLCKDKIVTGENPFTVPVGLLCHRVARNLRTSGQRRNADSRAMFENCLRLLDDTKYCQECADAHFHLSDMWVPDKSINDIWQEKRRISEPPSDLYDEDSTESDDSSKGDKQEGSPDKTRSETVKKATRGVDSSNEKEMKNSVALKELVVRGMVKKKAWQTVQANRIAGTTDERCREALSHIRKGLNCIDKDLIRVKNESELLKQQPHSPSRVIPLPYAPLNINTKDNNQSSKGGTPQGSKEQEPQMCNPLTPIPMPYHQKAKEEASRNTSKASSSVGTSSGTKETRTAKTKPSASHAPVPDERTRSSTANKETSEEKSWHFQAKFQLLKKASITYFVLAKEFFEIKKFGHTLRHLRYAIHCFEALFELEVNLMKDNQICELQALLFYLAGQTRISLYPNYTAARHDFEELGEEEAAILHSAQAVVPNPKMAWMYEWSPSLHTNLLAARDLFKRASQLPAVSKKPISFQTTLRKDLGACLMNLGSVQTDICKDKILKNDEPLDTIQTYITKCMENFTQAISIFNTLGERNMAAHNYSNMGYMHNLAAAVIHNRLPKDVILHPEEREHVFKAIEYYEKSAKSYEGDESYDPYRQKAYETLYMQYYQMGYQYTDKVANCTDEDLENLKDYLQKSLKYCTLAIQEPFLMKSTSTAANNCLNLAYVVEAELFRTKNMTRRKHLKQKLVEYFLKAIELYKLLKWPMHQIFTVTLWMEGILSEAKNGAGFGSINLPARKKCLRNILCHISDLKQAIDDASSGKANIEERPVYIFHKKDFTGAVDDMLGVLNQTFSAVLKWVSAHQQVKDLYKRTLRMTAMKDDLVSLYPLLSDFLSDLKSALASDPFH
;
A
#
# COMPACT_ATOMS: atom_id res chain seq x y z
N MET A 1 7.89 -36.50 -70.47
CA MET A 1 6.83 -36.72 -69.46
C MET A 1 7.00 -35.65 -68.39
N ALA A 2 5.92 -35.04 -67.91
CA ALA A 2 6.00 -33.96 -66.93
C ALA A 2 6.24 -34.52 -65.51
N SER A 3 7.13 -33.89 -64.76
CA SER A 3 7.31 -34.13 -63.33
C SER A 3 6.27 -33.33 -62.55
N SER A 4 5.33 -34.00 -61.88
CA SER A 4 4.35 -33.37 -61.00
C SER A 4 5.03 -32.80 -59.75
N SER A 5 5.28 -31.50 -59.71
CA SER A 5 5.60 -30.78 -58.48
C SER A 5 4.37 -30.78 -57.57
N SER A 6 4.46 -31.46 -56.42
CA SER A 6 3.41 -31.44 -55.40
C SER A 6 3.31 -30.02 -54.80
N VAL A 7 2.24 -29.31 -55.14
CA VAL A 7 1.88 -28.05 -54.48
C VAL A 7 1.63 -28.35 -53.00
N SER A 8 2.19 -27.54 -52.10
CA SER A 8 1.94 -27.64 -50.67
C SER A 8 0.59 -27.03 -50.31
N ASP A 9 -0.32 -27.83 -49.75
CA ASP A 9 -1.65 -27.37 -49.35
C ASP A 9 -1.58 -26.18 -48.37
N VAL A 10 -2.20 -25.06 -48.76
CA VAL A 10 -2.26 -23.86 -47.92
C VAL A 10 -3.24 -24.09 -46.77
N LYS A 11 -2.72 -24.14 -45.54
CA LYS A 11 -3.52 -24.43 -44.35
C LYS A 11 -4.39 -23.23 -43.98
N SER A 12 -5.70 -23.36 -44.25
CA SER A 12 -6.73 -22.39 -43.88
C SER A 12 -7.72 -23.07 -42.92
N THR A 13 -7.98 -22.44 -41.77
CA THR A 13 -9.04 -22.89 -40.84
C THR A 13 -9.88 -21.71 -40.39
N ALA A 14 -11.21 -21.81 -40.49
CA ALA A 14 -12.13 -20.78 -40.00
C ALA A 14 -13.13 -21.35 -38.99
N VAL A 15 -13.27 -20.67 -37.85
CA VAL A 15 -14.16 -21.06 -36.75
C VAL A 15 -15.18 -19.96 -36.54
N VAL A 16 -16.46 -20.25 -36.81
CA VAL A 16 -17.58 -19.32 -36.58
C VAL A 16 -17.65 -18.96 -35.09
N LYS A 17 -17.67 -17.66 -34.77
CA LYS A 17 -17.83 -17.09 -33.43
C LYS A 17 -19.24 -16.57 -33.20
N TYR A 18 -19.87 -16.06 -34.25
CA TYR A 18 -21.29 -15.66 -34.26
C TYR A 18 -21.89 -15.96 -35.63
N SER A 19 -23.19 -16.29 -35.65
CA SER A 19 -24.02 -16.37 -36.84
C SER A 19 -25.37 -15.77 -36.50
N SER A 20 -25.82 -14.80 -37.31
CA SER A 20 -27.20 -14.31 -37.26
C SER A 20 -28.21 -15.39 -37.65
N VAL A 21 -27.81 -16.39 -38.44
CA VAL A 21 -28.65 -17.54 -38.81
C VAL A 21 -28.66 -18.57 -37.67
N LYS A 22 -29.85 -18.86 -37.13
CA LYS A 22 -30.03 -19.77 -35.97
C LYS A 22 -30.08 -21.26 -36.32
N TRP A 23 -30.46 -21.60 -37.56
CA TRP A 23 -30.65 -22.98 -38.00
C TRP A 23 -30.01 -23.19 -39.38
N PRO A 24 -29.36 -24.35 -39.65
CA PRO A 24 -28.78 -24.65 -40.96
C PRO A 24 -29.83 -24.68 -42.08
N LEU A 25 -29.70 -23.74 -43.01
CA LEU A 25 -30.58 -23.56 -44.17
C LEU A 25 -30.29 -24.64 -45.20
N GLN A 26 -31.27 -25.45 -45.62
CA GLN A 26 -30.96 -26.53 -46.57
C GLN A 26 -30.75 -25.97 -47.99
N PHE A 27 -29.78 -26.53 -48.71
CA PHE A 27 -29.54 -26.12 -50.09
C PHE A 27 -30.52 -26.81 -51.05
N SER A 28 -31.46 -26.02 -51.58
CA SER A 28 -32.34 -26.42 -52.68
C SER A 28 -32.00 -25.64 -53.97
N THR A 29 -31.81 -26.38 -55.07
CA THR A 29 -31.79 -25.82 -56.42
C THR A 29 -33.21 -25.40 -56.83
N ILE A 30 -33.38 -24.18 -57.31
CA ILE A 30 -34.68 -23.70 -57.78
C ILE A 30 -34.96 -24.18 -59.22
N GLY A 31 -36.20 -24.02 -59.68
CA GLY A 31 -36.64 -24.47 -60.99
C GLY A 31 -35.81 -23.88 -62.14
N LEU A 32 -35.58 -24.68 -63.18
CA LEU A 32 -35.08 -24.14 -64.44
C LEU A 32 -36.14 -23.22 -65.04
N ASN A 33 -35.69 -22.11 -65.63
CA ASN A 33 -36.50 -20.97 -66.08
C ASN A 33 -37.29 -20.24 -64.97
N THR A 34 -36.94 -20.39 -63.68
CA THR A 34 -37.37 -19.42 -62.65
C THR A 34 -36.81 -18.03 -62.99
N ASP A 35 -37.66 -17.01 -62.91
CA ASP A 35 -37.31 -15.61 -63.18
C ASP A 35 -36.76 -14.91 -61.93
N LEU A 36 -35.50 -14.50 -61.98
CA LEU A 36 -34.81 -13.77 -60.92
C LEU A 36 -35.02 -12.25 -60.97
N ASN A 37 -35.69 -11.71 -62.00
CA ASN A 37 -36.06 -10.29 -62.02
C ASN A 37 -37.15 -9.97 -60.98
N HIS A 38 -37.88 -10.99 -60.50
CA HIS A 38 -38.95 -10.87 -59.53
C HIS A 38 -38.70 -11.74 -58.26
N PRO A 39 -39.12 -11.28 -57.07
CA PRO A 39 -39.07 -12.08 -55.84
C PRO A 39 -40.11 -13.22 -55.84
N PRO A 40 -39.97 -14.25 -54.99
CA PRO A 40 -40.93 -15.34 -54.86
C PRO A 40 -42.34 -14.86 -54.46
N THR A 41 -43.35 -15.57 -54.97
CA THR A 41 -44.78 -15.22 -54.84
C THR A 41 -45.32 -15.40 -53.41
N ASP A 42 -44.73 -16.31 -52.62
CA ASP A 42 -45.03 -16.47 -51.20
C ASP A 42 -43.85 -15.97 -50.36
N PRO A 43 -44.00 -14.86 -49.62
CA PRO A 43 -42.92 -14.23 -48.85
C PRO A 43 -42.94 -14.64 -47.36
N ARG A 44 -43.62 -15.73 -47.01
CA ARG A 44 -43.52 -16.35 -45.68
C ARG A 44 -42.11 -16.96 -45.49
N GLY A 45 -41.67 -17.10 -44.24
CA GLY A 45 -40.42 -17.79 -43.88
C GLY A 45 -39.36 -16.97 -43.12
N LEU A 46 -38.61 -16.11 -43.84
CA LEU A 46 -37.30 -15.57 -43.42
C LEU A 46 -37.18 -15.05 -41.98
N THR A 47 -38.18 -14.37 -41.44
CA THR A 47 -38.12 -13.70 -40.11
C THR A 47 -37.93 -14.63 -38.91
N VAL A 48 -38.15 -15.94 -39.07
CA VAL A 48 -38.06 -16.92 -37.96
C VAL A 48 -36.62 -17.43 -37.78
N TYR A 49 -35.80 -17.35 -38.84
CA TYR A 49 -34.48 -17.98 -38.89
C TYR A 49 -33.33 -17.12 -38.36
N PHE A 50 -33.54 -15.81 -38.22
CA PHE A 50 -32.48 -14.86 -37.86
C PHE A 50 -32.56 -14.41 -36.40
N ASP A 51 -31.40 -14.11 -35.81
CA ASP A 51 -31.32 -13.44 -34.52
C ASP A 51 -31.50 -11.93 -34.62
N ARG A 52 -31.99 -11.33 -33.53
CA ARG A 52 -32.24 -9.88 -33.42
C ARG A 52 -31.04 -9.12 -32.82
N SER A 53 -30.05 -9.84 -32.27
CA SER A 53 -28.87 -9.29 -31.59
C SER A 53 -27.58 -9.63 -32.35
N ILE A 54 -27.19 -8.75 -33.28
CA ILE A 54 -25.89 -8.81 -33.96
C ILE A 54 -24.83 -8.11 -33.08
N PRO A 55 -23.71 -8.76 -32.69
CA PRO A 55 -22.69 -8.16 -31.82
C PRO A 55 -22.11 -6.85 -32.38
N ALA A 56 -21.73 -6.85 -33.66
CA ALA A 56 -21.17 -5.68 -34.35
C ALA A 56 -22.12 -4.46 -34.48
N ASN A 57 -23.43 -4.62 -34.24
CA ASN A 57 -24.43 -3.52 -34.24
C ASN A 57 -24.44 -2.71 -32.92
N SER A 58 -23.43 -2.83 -32.07
CA SER A 58 -23.35 -2.03 -30.84
C SER A 58 -23.26 -0.52 -31.14
N ASN A 59 -23.99 0.31 -30.39
CA ASN A 59 -23.91 1.77 -30.49
C ASN A 59 -22.60 2.36 -29.88
N PHE A 60 -21.54 1.57 -29.75
CA PHE A 60 -20.29 1.97 -29.12
C PHE A 60 -19.40 2.82 -30.04
N SER A 61 -19.35 2.49 -31.32
CA SER A 61 -18.57 3.20 -32.33
C SER A 61 -19.33 3.35 -33.65
N LYS A 62 -18.94 4.34 -34.44
CA LYS A 62 -19.33 4.49 -35.86
C LYS A 62 -18.60 3.48 -36.77
N PHE A 63 -17.58 2.77 -36.26
CA PHE A 63 -16.72 1.83 -36.98
C PHE A 63 -17.00 0.38 -36.57
N LEU A 64 -17.18 -0.51 -37.55
CA LEU A 64 -17.58 -1.92 -37.39
C LEU A 64 -16.50 -2.77 -36.72
N SER A 65 -15.24 -2.60 -37.14
CA SER A 65 -14.08 -3.30 -36.57
C SER A 65 -13.82 -2.94 -35.10
N VAL A 66 -14.12 -1.70 -34.71
CA VAL A 66 -14.10 -1.23 -33.30
C VAL A 66 -15.24 -1.86 -32.49
N ASN A 67 -16.43 -2.04 -33.09
CA ASN A 67 -17.55 -2.74 -32.44
C ASN A 67 -17.24 -4.23 -32.26
N MET A 68 -16.71 -4.93 -33.26
CA MET A 68 -16.26 -6.32 -33.14
C MET A 68 -15.19 -6.48 -32.03
N ALA A 69 -14.20 -5.59 -31.99
CA ALA A 69 -13.19 -5.59 -30.94
C ALA A 69 -13.78 -5.31 -29.54
N HIS A 70 -14.85 -4.52 -29.44
CA HIS A 70 -15.61 -4.33 -28.20
C HIS A 70 -16.43 -5.57 -27.82
N SER A 71 -17.00 -6.30 -28.77
CA SER A 71 -17.70 -7.58 -28.50
C SER A 71 -16.73 -8.70 -28.09
N TYR A 72 -15.53 -8.73 -28.66
CA TYR A 72 -14.54 -9.80 -28.46
C TYR A 72 -13.24 -9.31 -27.77
N GLN A 73 -13.39 -8.61 -26.64
CA GLN A 73 -12.28 -7.99 -25.89
C GLN A 73 -11.14 -8.96 -25.52
N ASP A 74 -11.42 -10.25 -25.29
CA ASP A 74 -10.36 -11.24 -25.03
C ASP A 74 -9.49 -11.55 -26.26
N LEU A 75 -10.02 -11.42 -27.48
CA LEU A 75 -9.26 -11.66 -28.73
C LEU A 75 -8.32 -10.50 -29.07
N VAL A 76 -8.56 -9.30 -28.53
CA VAL A 76 -7.66 -8.16 -28.69
C VAL A 76 -6.30 -8.48 -28.08
N GLY A 77 -5.23 -8.26 -28.84
CA GLY A 77 -3.86 -8.67 -28.51
C GLY A 77 -3.55 -10.15 -28.80
N GLN A 78 -4.55 -11.00 -29.03
CA GLN A 78 -4.36 -12.41 -29.45
C GLN A 78 -4.40 -12.58 -30.97
N VAL A 79 -5.28 -11.85 -31.67
CA VAL A 79 -5.39 -11.91 -33.14
C VAL A 79 -4.58 -10.80 -33.81
N ASP A 80 -4.09 -11.04 -35.03
CA ASP A 80 -3.36 -10.06 -35.82
C ASP A 80 -4.27 -8.97 -36.39
N VAL A 81 -5.49 -9.34 -36.80
CA VAL A 81 -6.41 -8.47 -37.55
C VAL A 81 -7.86 -8.63 -37.06
N ILE A 82 -8.63 -7.55 -37.07
CA ILE A 82 -10.10 -7.55 -36.95
C ILE A 82 -10.66 -6.68 -38.09
N SER A 83 -11.49 -7.23 -38.99
CA SER A 83 -11.92 -6.54 -40.22
C SER A 83 -13.13 -7.15 -40.91
N SER A 84 -13.71 -6.45 -41.90
CA SER A 84 -14.68 -7.05 -42.83
C SER A 84 -13.99 -7.83 -43.94
N SER A 85 -14.62 -8.94 -44.38
CA SER A 85 -14.16 -9.74 -45.51
C SER A 85 -13.98 -8.90 -46.78
N LYS A 86 -14.78 -7.84 -46.93
CA LYS A 86 -14.69 -6.85 -48.02
C LYS A 86 -13.33 -6.15 -48.02
N SER A 87 -12.88 -5.63 -46.88
CA SER A 87 -11.58 -4.96 -46.73
C SER A 87 -10.40 -5.91 -46.97
N ILE A 88 -10.47 -7.13 -46.42
CA ILE A 88 -9.44 -8.16 -46.63
C ILE A 88 -9.36 -8.58 -48.11
N LYS A 89 -10.50 -8.86 -48.77
CA LYS A 89 -10.52 -9.17 -50.21
C LYS A 89 -9.99 -8.02 -51.05
N SER A 90 -10.32 -6.76 -50.75
CA SER A 90 -9.79 -5.60 -51.47
C SER A 90 -8.26 -5.51 -51.40
N LEU A 91 -7.66 -5.80 -50.24
CA LEU A 91 -6.20 -5.84 -50.08
C LEU A 91 -5.56 -7.00 -50.86
N LEU A 92 -6.10 -8.23 -50.73
CA LEU A 92 -5.52 -9.40 -51.38
C LEU A 92 -5.71 -9.42 -52.91
N LYS A 93 -6.79 -8.81 -53.41
CA LYS A 93 -7.07 -8.67 -54.86
C LYS A 93 -6.33 -7.49 -55.50
N MET A 94 -5.73 -6.59 -54.71
CA MET A 94 -5.06 -5.39 -55.21
C MET A 94 -3.96 -5.67 -56.26
N PRO A 95 -3.07 -6.68 -56.11
CA PRO A 95 -2.02 -6.93 -57.11
C PRO A 95 -2.56 -7.49 -58.43
N PHE A 96 -3.72 -8.14 -58.41
CA PHE A 96 -4.37 -8.78 -59.56
C PHE A 96 -5.31 -7.84 -60.33
N SER A 97 -5.41 -6.57 -59.94
CA SER A 97 -6.31 -5.57 -60.53
C SER A 97 -5.53 -4.43 -61.18
N SER A 98 -5.95 -4.01 -62.38
CA SER A 98 -5.27 -2.99 -63.18
C SER A 98 -5.43 -1.56 -62.64
N SER A 99 -6.51 -1.28 -61.91
CA SER A 99 -6.85 0.06 -61.39
C SER A 99 -7.64 0.04 -60.06
N PRO A 100 -7.22 -0.72 -59.03
CA PRO A 100 -7.97 -0.82 -57.77
C PRO A 100 -7.82 0.45 -56.95
N GLN A 101 -8.94 1.15 -56.74
CA GLN A 101 -9.04 2.10 -55.64
C GLN A 101 -9.01 1.33 -54.31
N ILE A 102 -8.15 1.73 -53.38
CA ILE A 102 -8.10 1.21 -52.01
C ILE A 102 -8.29 2.39 -51.06
N SER A 103 -9.14 2.23 -50.04
CA SER A 103 -9.31 3.22 -48.99
C SER A 103 -9.73 2.52 -47.69
N ILE A 104 -8.76 2.22 -46.84
CA ILE A 104 -8.97 1.46 -45.60
C ILE A 104 -8.39 2.24 -44.42
N MET A 105 -9.17 2.39 -43.37
CA MET A 105 -8.70 2.91 -42.08
C MET A 105 -8.08 1.78 -41.25
N VAL A 106 -7.02 2.10 -40.52
CA VAL A 106 -6.20 1.16 -39.75
C VAL A 106 -6.03 1.70 -38.33
N HIS A 107 -6.78 1.17 -37.37
CA HIS A 107 -6.58 1.51 -35.95
C HIS A 107 -5.59 0.53 -35.31
N ARG A 108 -4.56 1.04 -34.63
CA ARG A 108 -3.51 0.20 -34.00
C ARG A 108 -3.82 -0.08 -32.52
N LEU A 109 -3.95 -1.35 -32.13
CA LEU A 109 -4.21 -1.77 -30.74
C LEU A 109 -3.33 -2.96 -30.34
N GLY A 110 -2.31 -2.71 -29.52
CA GLY A 110 -1.31 -3.69 -29.12
C GLY A 110 -0.69 -4.40 -30.32
N LYS A 111 -0.83 -5.73 -30.36
CA LYS A 111 -0.42 -6.58 -31.48
C LYS A 111 -1.40 -6.57 -32.65
N THR A 112 -2.68 -6.24 -32.40
CA THR A 112 -3.80 -6.29 -33.35
C THR A 112 -3.90 -5.04 -34.25
N LEU A 113 -4.48 -5.22 -35.44
CA LEU A 113 -4.89 -4.16 -36.36
C LEU A 113 -6.41 -4.22 -36.56
N LEU A 114 -7.12 -3.12 -36.32
CA LEU A 114 -8.52 -3.00 -36.75
C LEU A 114 -8.53 -2.37 -38.14
N LEU A 115 -9.10 -3.05 -39.14
CA LEU A 115 -9.13 -2.57 -40.53
C LEU A 115 -10.57 -2.31 -40.98
N GLU A 116 -10.88 -1.06 -41.27
CA GLU A 116 -12.23 -0.56 -41.58
C GLU A 116 -12.31 -0.06 -43.04
N ASP A 117 -13.40 -0.36 -43.75
CA ASP A 117 -13.65 0.18 -45.10
C ASP A 117 -14.01 1.68 -45.03
N PHE A 118 -13.26 2.54 -45.73
CA PHE A 118 -13.44 3.99 -45.67
C PHE A 118 -13.87 4.58 -47.02
N ASP A 119 -15.18 4.55 -47.25
CA ASP A 119 -15.86 5.22 -48.37
C ASP A 119 -15.69 6.76 -48.29
N ILE A 120 -14.64 7.26 -48.94
CA ILE A 120 -14.28 8.68 -49.02
C ILE A 120 -15.45 9.49 -49.60
N VAL A 121 -16.11 8.97 -50.63
CA VAL A 121 -17.16 9.68 -51.39
C VAL A 121 -18.36 9.98 -50.48
N LYS A 122 -18.81 9.00 -49.71
CA LYS A 122 -19.90 9.13 -48.72
C LYS A 122 -19.58 10.09 -47.59
N HIS A 123 -18.36 10.06 -47.05
CA HIS A 123 -17.97 10.92 -45.92
C HIS A 123 -17.60 12.35 -46.33
N ILE A 124 -16.97 12.54 -47.50
CA ILE A 124 -16.51 13.86 -47.97
C ILE A 124 -17.59 14.62 -48.75
N ILE A 125 -18.41 13.97 -49.58
CA ILE A 125 -19.30 14.69 -50.54
C ILE A 125 -20.71 14.95 -49.98
N ARG A 126 -21.19 14.16 -49.00
CA ARG A 126 -22.56 14.33 -48.46
C ARG A 126 -22.65 15.54 -47.51
N LYS A 127 -23.76 16.30 -47.61
CA LYS A 127 -24.02 17.57 -46.88
C LYS A 127 -24.27 17.43 -45.36
N GLN A 128 -24.01 16.28 -44.75
CA GLN A 128 -24.37 15.97 -43.35
C GLN A 128 -23.19 15.92 -42.38
N ALA A 129 -21.99 16.30 -42.83
CA ALA A 129 -20.74 16.10 -42.11
C ALA A 129 -20.00 17.43 -41.84
N GLU A 130 -20.31 18.08 -40.72
CA GLU A 130 -19.51 19.20 -40.20
C GLU A 130 -18.21 18.69 -39.54
N GLU A 131 -18.29 17.53 -38.85
CA GLU A 131 -17.17 16.77 -38.26
C GLU A 131 -15.98 16.55 -39.22
N TRP A 132 -16.24 16.40 -40.52
CA TRP A 132 -15.27 15.93 -41.53
C TRP A 132 -14.79 17.03 -42.48
N THR A 133 -15.08 18.30 -42.16
CA THR A 133 -14.71 19.47 -42.97
C THR A 133 -13.19 19.63 -43.15
N TRP A 134 -12.39 19.34 -42.11
CA TRP A 134 -10.93 19.38 -42.19
C TRP A 134 -10.37 18.32 -43.17
N LEU A 135 -10.97 17.12 -43.19
CA LEU A 135 -10.54 16.00 -44.05
C LEU A 135 -10.99 16.23 -45.50
N ARG A 136 -12.20 16.79 -45.70
CA ARG A 136 -12.65 17.31 -47.00
C ARG A 136 -11.63 18.30 -47.58
N ASN A 137 -11.19 19.25 -46.78
CA ASN A 137 -10.22 20.24 -47.22
C ASN A 137 -8.86 19.60 -47.49
N TYR A 138 -8.36 18.73 -46.60
CA TYR A 138 -7.10 17.99 -46.83
C TYR A 138 -7.14 17.17 -48.13
N TYR A 139 -8.24 16.43 -48.38
CA TYR A 139 -8.42 15.67 -49.63
C TYR A 139 -8.31 16.60 -50.85
N TYR A 140 -9.08 17.69 -50.89
CA TYR A 140 -9.05 18.59 -52.04
C TYR A 140 -7.76 19.41 -52.18
N ASP A 141 -7.07 19.71 -51.08
CA ASP A 141 -5.85 20.53 -51.08
C ASP A 141 -4.55 19.75 -51.31
N VAL A 142 -4.52 18.46 -50.99
CA VAL A 142 -3.32 17.62 -51.05
C VAL A 142 -3.47 16.49 -52.05
N ILE A 143 -4.58 15.75 -52.04
CA ILE A 143 -4.75 14.54 -52.86
C ILE A 143 -5.35 14.90 -54.22
N ALA A 144 -6.50 15.58 -54.26
CA ALA A 144 -7.12 16.01 -55.52
C ALA A 144 -6.33 17.10 -56.28
N LYS A 145 -5.28 17.69 -55.68
CA LYS A 145 -4.32 18.51 -56.43
C LYS A 145 -3.33 17.65 -57.24
N GLU A 146 -2.92 16.48 -56.74
CA GLU A 146 -2.16 15.49 -57.53
C GLU A 146 -3.02 14.92 -58.67
N GLU A 147 -4.33 14.74 -58.44
CA GLU A 147 -5.26 14.20 -59.45
C GLU A 147 -5.66 15.23 -60.54
N LYS A 148 -5.73 16.53 -60.21
CA LYS A 148 -6.17 17.59 -61.14
C LYS A 148 -5.22 17.86 -62.32
N GLU A 149 -3.95 17.49 -62.22
CA GLU A 149 -3.03 17.54 -63.37
C GLU A 149 -3.23 16.37 -64.35
N LYS A 150 -4.00 15.34 -63.97
CA LYS A 150 -4.20 14.11 -64.77
C LYS A 150 -5.66 13.87 -65.21
N GLN A 151 -6.66 14.45 -64.55
CA GLN A 151 -8.08 14.25 -64.89
C GLN A 151 -8.69 15.41 -65.69
N SER A 152 -8.63 15.32 -67.02
CA SER A 152 -9.38 16.19 -67.94
C SER A 152 -10.19 15.42 -69.01
N LYS A 153 -10.80 14.28 -68.61
CA LYS A 153 -11.85 13.55 -69.35
C LYS A 153 -12.56 12.53 -68.44
N CYS A 154 -13.69 12.00 -68.94
CA CYS A 154 -14.48 10.90 -68.37
C CYS A 154 -15.23 11.21 -67.06
N LEU A 155 -16.29 12.02 -67.16
CA LEU A 155 -17.48 11.91 -66.30
C LEU A 155 -18.73 11.72 -67.19
N ASP A 156 -18.94 10.49 -67.65
CA ASP A 156 -20.20 10.02 -68.23
C ASP A 156 -20.65 8.78 -67.44
N GLY A 157 -21.89 8.78 -66.94
CA GLY A 157 -22.35 7.80 -65.95
C GLY A 157 -23.31 6.76 -66.49
N SER A 158 -23.00 5.47 -66.29
CA SER A 158 -24.01 4.39 -66.27
C SER A 158 -23.66 3.04 -65.56
N PRO A 159 -22.52 2.79 -64.87
CA PRO A 159 -22.23 1.46 -64.33
C PRO A 159 -23.18 1.04 -63.19
N ALA A 160 -23.46 1.96 -62.25
CA ALA A 160 -24.17 1.68 -61.00
C ALA A 160 -25.57 1.05 -61.17
N ASN A 161 -26.27 1.35 -62.27
CA ASN A 161 -27.61 0.79 -62.53
C ASN A 161 -27.54 -0.70 -62.89
N ARG A 162 -26.47 -1.14 -63.57
CA ARG A 162 -26.28 -2.56 -63.95
C ARG A 162 -25.93 -3.43 -62.76
N GLU A 163 -25.10 -2.92 -61.85
CA GLU A 163 -24.74 -3.60 -60.60
C GLU A 163 -25.92 -3.70 -59.64
N ALA A 164 -26.73 -2.63 -59.51
CA ALA A 164 -27.97 -2.67 -58.73
C ALA A 164 -28.95 -3.74 -59.25
N ILE A 165 -29.09 -3.87 -60.58
CA ILE A 165 -29.92 -4.91 -61.23
C ILE A 165 -29.37 -6.32 -60.96
N LEU A 166 -28.04 -6.54 -61.09
CA LEU A 166 -27.42 -7.83 -60.82
C LEU A 166 -27.53 -8.23 -59.34
N ASN A 167 -27.33 -7.27 -58.43
CA ASN A 167 -27.50 -7.48 -56.99
C ASN A 167 -28.96 -7.82 -56.64
N ASN A 168 -29.95 -7.18 -57.29
CA ASN A 168 -31.36 -7.54 -57.10
C ASN A 168 -31.69 -8.95 -57.61
N MET A 169 -31.16 -9.36 -58.76
CA MET A 169 -31.26 -10.76 -59.24
C MET A 169 -30.59 -11.74 -58.27
N TYR A 170 -29.44 -11.40 -57.67
CA TYR A 170 -28.78 -12.24 -56.67
C TYR A 170 -29.60 -12.34 -55.37
N MET A 171 -30.15 -11.22 -54.88
CA MET A 171 -31.09 -11.21 -53.74
C MET A 171 -32.33 -12.08 -54.02
N ASN A 172 -32.86 -12.06 -55.25
CA ASN A 172 -33.97 -12.92 -55.64
C ASN A 172 -33.56 -14.40 -55.75
N LEU A 173 -32.36 -14.72 -56.25
CA LEU A 173 -31.82 -16.09 -56.21
C LEU A 173 -31.80 -16.63 -54.77
N ILE A 174 -31.27 -15.85 -53.83
CA ILE A 174 -31.26 -16.22 -52.40
C ILE A 174 -32.69 -16.41 -51.87
N ARG A 175 -33.62 -15.48 -52.14
CA ARG A 175 -35.04 -15.58 -51.72
C ARG A 175 -35.74 -16.82 -52.31
N HIS A 176 -35.53 -17.13 -53.59
CA HIS A 176 -36.12 -18.31 -54.23
C HIS A 176 -35.51 -19.61 -53.68
N SER A 177 -34.19 -19.68 -53.46
CA SER A 177 -33.55 -20.86 -52.83
C SER A 177 -34.01 -21.08 -51.39
N PHE A 178 -34.32 -20.00 -50.64
CA PHE A 178 -34.99 -20.09 -49.33
C PHE A 178 -36.40 -20.68 -49.43
N ALA A 179 -37.26 -20.14 -50.31
CA ALA A 179 -38.61 -20.67 -50.49
C ALA A 179 -38.61 -22.14 -50.94
N ALA A 180 -37.58 -22.57 -51.69
CA ALA A 180 -37.37 -23.96 -52.06
C ALA A 180 -36.83 -24.85 -50.91
N SER A 181 -36.39 -24.28 -49.79
CA SER A 181 -35.94 -25.02 -48.59
C SER A 181 -37.05 -25.29 -47.57
N GLU A 182 -38.17 -24.54 -47.57
CA GLU A 182 -39.24 -24.70 -46.56
C GLU A 182 -40.21 -25.85 -46.85
N ASN A 183 -40.13 -26.48 -48.03
CA ASN A 183 -40.97 -27.62 -48.42
C ASN A 183 -40.59 -28.96 -47.73
N GLY A 184 -39.80 -28.91 -46.65
CA GLY A 184 -39.50 -30.04 -45.76
C GLY A 184 -40.22 -29.88 -44.42
N GLU A 185 -40.66 -31.00 -43.83
CA GLU A 185 -41.68 -31.07 -42.76
C GLU A 185 -41.36 -30.33 -41.44
N ALA A 186 -40.17 -29.75 -41.27
CA ALA A 186 -39.69 -29.18 -40.02
C ALA A 186 -40.21 -27.76 -39.67
N CYS A 187 -40.72 -26.98 -40.64
CA CYS A 187 -40.92 -25.53 -40.46
C CYS A 187 -42.26 -25.13 -39.79
N THR A 188 -43.21 -26.05 -39.61
CA THR A 188 -44.61 -25.73 -39.26
C THR A 188 -44.86 -25.29 -37.81
N VAL A 189 -43.92 -25.55 -36.88
CA VAL A 189 -44.17 -25.40 -35.43
C VAL A 189 -43.96 -23.98 -34.91
N VAL A 190 -43.10 -23.17 -35.55
CA VAL A 190 -42.56 -21.93 -34.96
C VAL A 190 -43.32 -20.66 -35.40
N ALA A 191 -44.14 -20.73 -36.46
CA ALA A 191 -44.83 -19.57 -37.02
C ALA A 191 -45.93 -18.97 -36.11
N ALA A 192 -46.36 -19.67 -35.07
CA ALA A 192 -47.56 -19.34 -34.28
C ALA A 192 -47.37 -18.33 -33.12
N GLN A 193 -46.17 -17.76 -32.93
CA GLN A 193 -45.82 -17.00 -31.71
C GLN A 193 -45.38 -15.53 -31.93
N ASN A 194 -45.48 -14.98 -33.13
CA ASN A 194 -44.96 -13.62 -33.44
C ASN A 194 -46.04 -12.63 -33.91
N ASP A 195 -45.82 -11.37 -33.54
CA ASP A 195 -46.73 -10.23 -33.69
C ASP A 195 -46.72 -9.65 -35.13
N PRO A 196 -47.88 -9.48 -35.81
CA PRO A 196 -47.93 -9.15 -37.25
C PRO A 196 -47.24 -7.85 -37.68
N ASP A 197 -47.24 -6.80 -36.85
CA ASP A 197 -46.63 -5.52 -37.23
C ASP A 197 -45.09 -5.58 -37.26
N GLN A 198 -44.48 -6.46 -36.46
CA GLN A 198 -43.04 -6.70 -36.49
C GLN A 198 -42.61 -7.41 -37.78
N LEU A 199 -43.47 -8.27 -38.35
CA LEU A 199 -43.24 -8.97 -39.62
C LEU A 199 -43.15 -7.99 -40.80
N ASN A 200 -44.02 -6.98 -40.85
CA ASN A 200 -44.02 -5.96 -41.89
C ASN A 200 -42.78 -5.05 -41.84
N SER A 201 -42.28 -4.72 -40.63
CA SER A 201 -41.05 -3.95 -40.46
C SER A 201 -39.84 -4.67 -41.08
N PHE A 202 -39.64 -5.95 -40.76
CA PHE A 202 -38.49 -6.72 -41.23
C PHE A 202 -38.53 -7.01 -42.75
N ARG A 203 -39.74 -7.16 -43.30
CA ARG A 203 -39.99 -7.31 -44.75
C ARG A 203 -39.51 -6.08 -45.54
N ASN A 204 -39.55 -4.89 -44.94
CA ASN A 204 -38.95 -3.68 -45.52
C ASN A 204 -37.42 -3.64 -45.34
N THR A 205 -36.86 -4.15 -44.24
CA THR A 205 -35.40 -4.22 -44.02
C THR A 205 -34.71 -5.10 -45.07
N PHE A 206 -35.27 -6.28 -45.36
CA PHE A 206 -34.74 -7.22 -46.36
C PHE A 206 -34.89 -6.76 -47.82
N SER A 207 -35.39 -5.54 -48.06
CA SER A 207 -35.53 -4.96 -49.40
C SER A 207 -34.24 -4.35 -49.97
N LYS A 208 -33.20 -4.10 -49.14
CA LYS A 208 -32.03 -3.29 -49.55
C LYS A 208 -30.65 -3.94 -49.41
N ASP A 209 -30.43 -4.91 -48.51
CA ASP A 209 -29.10 -5.52 -48.29
C ASP A 209 -29.21 -6.98 -47.80
N LEU A 210 -28.09 -7.73 -47.87
CA LEU A 210 -27.90 -9.10 -47.33
C LEU A 210 -27.82 -9.19 -45.79
N LYS A 211 -28.18 -8.14 -45.05
CA LYS A 211 -27.90 -7.97 -43.61
C LYS A 211 -28.54 -9.00 -42.64
N GLY A 212 -29.23 -10.01 -43.15
CA GLY A 212 -29.66 -11.18 -42.39
C GLY A 212 -28.63 -12.32 -42.33
N PHE A 213 -27.56 -12.30 -43.13
CA PHE A 213 -26.57 -13.39 -43.22
C PHE A 213 -25.27 -13.13 -42.46
N HIS A 214 -25.24 -12.07 -41.65
CA HIS A 214 -24.05 -11.63 -40.94
C HIS A 214 -23.50 -12.71 -39.99
N HIS A 215 -22.24 -13.09 -40.19
CA HIS A 215 -21.51 -14.02 -39.33
C HIS A 215 -20.07 -13.54 -39.12
N GLU A 216 -19.55 -13.81 -37.93
CA GLU A 216 -18.22 -13.37 -37.49
C GLU A 216 -17.36 -14.63 -37.32
N THR A 217 -16.22 -14.71 -38.00
CA THR A 217 -15.36 -15.91 -38.06
C THR A 217 -13.95 -15.61 -37.56
N LEU A 218 -13.40 -16.51 -36.75
CA LEU A 218 -11.98 -16.54 -36.44
C LEU A 218 -11.28 -17.36 -37.53
N TRP A 219 -10.76 -16.67 -38.55
CA TRP A 219 -10.00 -17.25 -39.65
C TRP A 219 -8.51 -17.25 -39.33
N LYS A 220 -7.86 -18.40 -39.52
CA LYS A 220 -6.40 -18.53 -39.52
C LYS A 220 -5.93 -18.97 -40.89
N PHE A 221 -5.16 -18.11 -41.54
CA PHE A 221 -4.56 -18.33 -42.84
C PHE A 221 -3.06 -18.55 -42.64
N GLN A 222 -2.65 -19.81 -42.60
CA GLN A 222 -1.32 -20.27 -42.18
C GLN A 222 -0.91 -19.73 -40.80
N ASP A 223 -0.04 -18.72 -40.75
CA ASP A 223 0.44 -18.07 -39.53
C ASP A 223 -0.45 -16.88 -39.09
N ILE A 224 -1.13 -16.22 -40.02
CA ILE A 224 -1.91 -15.00 -39.76
C ILE A 224 -3.29 -15.34 -39.17
N SER A 225 -3.65 -14.67 -38.07
CA SER A 225 -4.92 -14.83 -37.36
C SER A 225 -5.82 -13.59 -37.49
N MET A 226 -7.06 -13.79 -37.90
CA MET A 226 -8.02 -12.71 -38.21
C MET A 226 -9.41 -13.00 -37.62
N LEU A 227 -10.05 -12.00 -37.02
CA LEU A 227 -11.50 -12.00 -36.80
C LEU A 227 -12.16 -11.26 -37.97
N ILE A 228 -13.06 -11.93 -38.69
CA ILE A 228 -13.65 -11.42 -39.93
C ILE A 228 -15.17 -11.43 -39.90
N ASP A 229 -15.80 -10.29 -40.21
CA ASP A 229 -17.23 -10.25 -40.54
C ASP A 229 -17.49 -10.59 -42.02
N SER A 230 -18.61 -11.27 -42.27
CA SER A 230 -19.07 -11.63 -43.61
C SER A 230 -20.59 -11.67 -43.69
N ASP A 231 -21.15 -11.18 -44.81
CA ASP A 231 -22.59 -11.29 -45.14
C ASP A 231 -22.86 -12.44 -46.14
N LEU A 232 -21.90 -13.36 -46.34
CA LEU A 232 -22.02 -14.46 -47.31
C LEU A 232 -23.19 -15.40 -46.96
N PRO A 233 -24.18 -15.63 -47.85
CA PRO A 233 -25.22 -16.62 -47.61
C PRO A 233 -24.68 -18.05 -47.69
N ILE A 234 -24.66 -18.74 -46.54
CA ILE A 234 -24.26 -20.14 -46.42
C ILE A 234 -25.51 -21.02 -46.30
N PHE A 235 -25.54 -22.10 -47.08
CA PHE A 235 -26.53 -23.17 -47.02
C PHE A 235 -25.85 -24.50 -46.68
N GLY A 236 -26.61 -25.53 -46.33
CA GLY A 236 -26.09 -26.82 -45.84
C GLY A 236 -25.77 -26.82 -44.34
N GLY A 237 -25.23 -27.95 -43.86
CA GLY A 237 -24.91 -28.18 -42.44
C GLY A 237 -26.01 -28.93 -41.65
N GLY A 238 -25.65 -29.38 -40.45
CA GLY A 238 -26.47 -30.26 -39.62
C GLY A 238 -26.54 -31.70 -40.15
N SER A 239 -27.62 -32.42 -39.86
CA SER A 239 -27.88 -33.82 -40.28
C SER A 239 -28.18 -33.98 -41.78
N SER A 240 -27.59 -33.15 -42.63
CA SER A 240 -27.85 -33.07 -44.07
C SER A 240 -26.97 -34.03 -44.88
N ARG A 241 -27.34 -34.25 -46.14
CA ARG A 241 -26.58 -35.08 -47.11
C ARG A 241 -25.46 -34.31 -47.83
N ARG A 242 -25.33 -33.00 -47.58
CA ARG A 242 -24.27 -32.13 -48.13
C ARG A 242 -23.57 -31.31 -47.04
N PRO A 243 -22.28 -30.97 -47.24
CA PRO A 243 -21.59 -30.00 -46.41
C PRO A 243 -22.10 -28.57 -46.68
N CYS A 244 -21.49 -27.58 -46.03
CA CYS A 244 -21.82 -26.18 -46.26
C CYS A 244 -21.47 -25.74 -47.70
N ILE A 245 -22.33 -24.94 -48.32
CA ILE A 245 -22.23 -24.48 -49.72
C ILE A 245 -22.65 -23.01 -49.84
N SER A 246 -21.93 -22.23 -50.65
CA SER A 246 -22.29 -20.84 -50.97
C SER A 246 -22.92 -20.75 -52.36
N LEU A 247 -23.82 -19.78 -52.57
CA LEU A 247 -24.46 -19.53 -53.87
C LEU A 247 -23.87 -18.33 -54.58
N ARG A 248 -23.63 -18.44 -55.89
CA ARG A 248 -23.21 -17.35 -56.79
C ARG A 248 -24.11 -17.30 -58.03
N LEU A 249 -24.26 -16.11 -58.62
CA LEU A 249 -25.03 -15.87 -59.84
C LEU A 249 -24.10 -15.48 -61.00
N ARG A 250 -24.27 -16.08 -62.18
CA ARG A 250 -23.45 -15.83 -63.38
C ARG A 250 -24.30 -15.77 -64.65
N ASP A 251 -24.14 -14.73 -65.48
CA ASP A 251 -24.78 -14.70 -66.81
C ASP A 251 -24.14 -15.78 -67.70
N SER A 252 -24.92 -16.67 -68.31
CA SER A 252 -24.41 -17.73 -69.21
C SER A 252 -23.66 -17.20 -70.44
N ARG A 253 -23.79 -15.90 -70.74
CA ARG A 253 -23.13 -15.20 -71.85
C ARG A 253 -21.89 -14.41 -71.41
N SER A 254 -21.59 -14.40 -70.11
CA SER A 254 -20.36 -13.77 -69.59
C SER A 254 -19.12 -14.60 -69.96
N PRO A 255 -17.94 -13.98 -70.17
CA PRO A 255 -16.69 -14.73 -70.36
C PRO A 255 -16.41 -15.63 -69.15
N PRO A 256 -15.48 -16.62 -69.24
CA PRO A 256 -15.12 -17.52 -68.15
C PRO A 256 -14.82 -16.83 -66.81
N ILE A 257 -14.73 -17.61 -65.73
CA ILE A 257 -14.24 -17.07 -64.45
C ILE A 257 -12.82 -16.54 -64.68
N ASN A 258 -12.58 -15.28 -64.34
CA ASN A 258 -11.26 -14.67 -64.40
C ASN A 258 -10.64 -14.68 -62.99
N ILE A 259 -9.31 -14.50 -62.91
CA ILE A 259 -8.55 -14.54 -61.65
C ILE A 259 -9.21 -13.71 -60.55
N LEU A 260 -9.60 -12.46 -60.83
CA LEU A 260 -10.28 -11.58 -59.85
C LEU A 260 -11.65 -12.07 -59.37
N THR A 261 -12.36 -12.89 -60.15
CA THR A 261 -13.64 -13.50 -59.77
C THR A 261 -13.41 -14.79 -58.99
N GLY A 262 -12.52 -15.66 -59.45
CA GLY A 262 -12.18 -16.91 -58.75
C GLY A 262 -11.55 -16.65 -57.38
N LEU A 263 -10.61 -15.70 -57.31
CA LEU A 263 -9.99 -15.25 -56.07
C LEU A 263 -11.03 -14.67 -55.09
N ASP A 264 -12.05 -13.96 -55.56
CA ASP A 264 -13.13 -13.45 -54.71
C ASP A 264 -13.98 -14.57 -54.09
N TYR A 265 -14.36 -15.55 -54.91
CA TYR A 265 -15.16 -16.70 -54.48
C TYR A 265 -14.38 -17.64 -53.55
N TRP A 266 -13.10 -17.87 -53.83
CA TRP A 266 -12.18 -18.66 -53.02
C TRP A 266 -11.96 -18.02 -51.64
N LEU A 267 -11.63 -16.72 -51.60
CA LEU A 267 -11.40 -15.99 -50.35
C LEU A 267 -12.64 -15.92 -49.46
N ASP A 268 -13.82 -15.62 -50.01
CA ASP A 268 -15.08 -15.64 -49.25
C ASP A 268 -15.34 -17.00 -48.61
N ASN A 269 -15.15 -18.08 -49.37
CA ASN A 269 -15.40 -19.44 -48.90
C ASN A 269 -14.35 -19.88 -47.86
N LEU A 270 -13.08 -19.50 -48.00
CA LEU A 270 -12.04 -19.80 -46.99
C LEU A 270 -12.29 -19.07 -45.66
N MET A 271 -12.62 -17.78 -45.69
CA MET A 271 -12.94 -17.01 -44.48
C MET A 271 -14.18 -17.54 -43.76
N SER A 272 -15.15 -18.07 -44.52
CA SER A 272 -16.44 -18.57 -44.01
C SER A 272 -16.46 -20.08 -43.73
N ASN A 273 -15.34 -20.79 -43.92
CA ASN A 273 -15.20 -22.25 -43.83
C ASN A 273 -16.21 -23.06 -44.69
N VAL A 274 -16.39 -22.65 -45.95
CA VAL A 274 -17.35 -23.25 -46.89
C VAL A 274 -16.59 -24.12 -47.92
N PRO A 275 -16.81 -25.45 -47.95
CA PRO A 275 -16.11 -26.35 -48.88
C PRO A 275 -16.68 -26.45 -50.30
N GLU A 276 -17.95 -26.08 -50.55
CA GLU A 276 -18.58 -26.11 -51.90
C GLU A 276 -19.04 -24.71 -52.36
N VAL A 277 -19.06 -24.47 -53.67
CA VAL A 277 -19.76 -23.35 -54.32
C VAL A 277 -20.76 -23.90 -55.33
N ALA A 278 -21.99 -23.38 -55.33
CA ALA A 278 -22.98 -23.58 -56.38
C ALA A 278 -23.07 -22.33 -57.27
N MET A 279 -22.62 -22.46 -58.52
CA MET A 279 -22.79 -21.47 -59.59
C MET A 279 -24.17 -21.63 -60.22
N CYS A 280 -25.06 -20.66 -59.98
CA CYS A 280 -26.33 -20.53 -60.69
C CYS A 280 -26.13 -19.70 -61.95
N TYR A 281 -26.36 -20.31 -63.11
CA TYR A 281 -26.25 -19.63 -64.39
C TYR A 281 -27.62 -19.14 -64.88
N HIS A 282 -27.70 -17.89 -65.37
CA HIS A 282 -28.93 -17.28 -65.88
C HIS A 282 -28.75 -16.64 -67.26
N ILE A 283 -29.85 -16.51 -68.01
CA ILE A 283 -29.92 -15.67 -69.22
C ILE A 283 -31.05 -14.66 -69.02
N ASN A 284 -30.75 -13.36 -69.10
CA ASN A 284 -31.72 -12.26 -68.84
C ASN A 284 -32.48 -12.35 -67.50
N GLY A 285 -32.00 -13.15 -66.54
CA GLY A 285 -32.66 -13.40 -65.24
C GLY A 285 -33.30 -14.78 -65.11
N PHE A 286 -33.48 -15.53 -66.21
CA PHE A 286 -34.04 -16.88 -66.17
C PHE A 286 -32.97 -17.93 -65.88
N VAL A 287 -33.12 -18.72 -64.83
CA VAL A 287 -32.19 -19.80 -64.42
C VAL A 287 -32.04 -20.86 -65.51
N GLN A 288 -30.81 -21.24 -65.85
CA GLN A 288 -30.49 -22.19 -66.93
C GLN A 288 -29.79 -23.48 -66.47
N LYS A 289 -28.77 -23.37 -65.61
CA LYS A 289 -28.09 -24.52 -65.00
C LYS A 289 -27.54 -24.18 -63.62
N TYR A 290 -27.34 -25.22 -62.80
CA TYR A 290 -26.50 -25.18 -61.62
C TYR A 290 -25.24 -26.01 -61.85
N GLU A 291 -24.12 -25.56 -61.30
CA GLU A 291 -22.83 -26.25 -61.35
C GLU A 291 -22.22 -26.17 -59.96
N VAL A 292 -21.90 -27.33 -59.36
CA VAL A 292 -21.32 -27.42 -58.02
C VAL A 292 -19.86 -27.80 -58.14
N MET A 293 -19.00 -27.04 -57.48
CA MET A 293 -17.55 -27.20 -57.47
C MET A 293 -17.03 -27.06 -56.04
N LYS A 294 -15.89 -27.68 -55.70
CA LYS A 294 -15.29 -27.46 -54.39
C LYS A 294 -14.53 -26.15 -54.34
N THR A 295 -14.35 -25.60 -53.14
CA THR A 295 -13.47 -24.43 -52.91
C THR A 295 -12.01 -24.74 -53.26
N GLU A 296 -11.53 -25.97 -53.02
CA GLU A 296 -10.16 -26.40 -53.34
C GLU A 296 -9.85 -26.46 -54.85
N ASP A 297 -10.87 -26.63 -55.69
CA ASP A 297 -10.70 -26.70 -57.15
C ASP A 297 -10.57 -25.30 -57.80
N ILE A 298 -11.01 -24.23 -57.12
CA ILE A 298 -11.12 -22.87 -57.69
C ILE A 298 -9.79 -22.29 -58.23
N PRO A 299 -8.64 -22.42 -57.53
CA PRO A 299 -7.35 -21.91 -58.03
C PRO A 299 -6.82 -22.63 -59.28
N ASN A 300 -7.40 -23.77 -59.65
CA ASN A 300 -6.99 -24.59 -60.79
C ASN A 300 -7.91 -24.44 -62.02
N LEU A 301 -8.91 -23.55 -61.97
CA LEU A 301 -9.89 -23.37 -63.05
C LEU A 301 -9.28 -22.71 -64.30
N GLU A 302 -9.68 -23.20 -65.48
CA GLU A 302 -9.31 -22.62 -66.76
C GLU A 302 -9.68 -21.12 -66.82
N ASN A 303 -8.72 -20.28 -67.22
CA ASN A 303 -8.80 -18.81 -67.26
C ASN A 303 -8.89 -18.08 -65.91
N SER A 304 -8.96 -18.81 -64.78
CA SER A 304 -9.00 -18.24 -63.43
C SER A 304 -7.82 -18.63 -62.54
N SER A 305 -6.83 -19.36 -63.06
CA SER A 305 -5.78 -19.95 -62.22
C SER A 305 -4.85 -18.92 -61.58
N PHE A 306 -4.53 -19.14 -60.30
CA PHE A 306 -3.61 -18.38 -59.47
C PHE A 306 -2.95 -19.32 -58.44
N ASP A 307 -1.77 -19.01 -57.93
CA ASP A 307 -1.15 -19.80 -56.86
C ASP A 307 -1.68 -19.32 -55.48
N PRO A 308 -2.30 -20.19 -54.67
CA PRO A 308 -2.63 -19.89 -53.27
C PRO A 308 -1.46 -19.37 -52.42
N ASN A 309 -0.22 -19.75 -52.74
CA ASN A 309 0.98 -19.31 -52.04
C ASN A 309 1.36 -17.87 -52.40
N GLU A 310 1.18 -17.41 -53.65
CA GLU A 310 1.32 -15.99 -53.99
C GLU A 310 0.34 -15.12 -53.19
N VAL A 311 -0.90 -15.59 -53.00
CA VAL A 311 -1.91 -14.87 -52.18
C VAL A 311 -1.52 -14.83 -50.70
N LEU A 312 -0.86 -15.88 -50.19
CA LEU A 312 -0.27 -15.89 -48.84
C LEU A 312 0.89 -14.91 -48.71
N ASP A 313 1.83 -14.90 -49.66
CA ASP A 313 2.95 -13.95 -49.68
C ASP A 313 2.44 -12.51 -49.74
N ILE A 314 1.41 -12.24 -50.54
CA ILE A 314 0.72 -10.94 -50.59
C ILE A 314 0.12 -10.59 -49.21
N ALA A 315 -0.55 -11.54 -48.55
CA ALA A 315 -1.12 -11.33 -47.22
C ALA A 315 -0.03 -11.01 -46.17
N GLN A 316 1.02 -11.83 -46.09
CA GLN A 316 2.13 -11.65 -45.15
C GLN A 316 2.89 -10.34 -45.41
N ASN A 317 3.10 -9.97 -46.68
CA ASN A 317 3.76 -8.71 -47.04
C ASN A 317 2.92 -7.47 -46.70
N ILE A 318 1.61 -7.48 -47.00
CA ILE A 318 0.72 -6.36 -46.64
C ILE A 318 0.63 -6.22 -45.11
N MET A 319 0.44 -7.32 -44.37
CA MET A 319 0.39 -7.27 -42.91
C MET A 319 1.74 -6.85 -42.30
N SER A 320 2.86 -7.29 -42.88
CA SER A 320 4.20 -6.83 -42.49
C SER A 320 4.40 -5.33 -42.77
N PHE A 321 3.96 -4.83 -43.93
CA PHE A 321 4.03 -3.41 -44.26
C PHE A 321 3.21 -2.57 -43.28
N ILE A 322 1.96 -2.94 -43.02
CA ILE A 322 1.09 -2.21 -42.09
C ILE A 322 1.67 -2.27 -40.67
N LYS A 323 2.02 -3.46 -40.14
CA LYS A 323 2.61 -3.61 -38.78
C LYS A 323 3.92 -2.83 -38.59
N ARG A 324 4.72 -2.62 -39.65
CA ARG A 324 5.97 -1.86 -39.60
C ARG A 324 5.79 -0.33 -39.69
N ASN A 325 4.77 0.14 -40.41
CA ASN A 325 4.57 1.58 -40.67
C ASN A 325 3.47 2.22 -39.81
N ALA A 326 2.43 1.47 -39.42
CA ALA A 326 1.43 1.87 -38.42
C ALA A 326 1.99 1.69 -37.00
N ALA A 327 3.12 2.36 -36.73
CA ALA A 327 3.99 2.05 -35.60
C ALA A 327 3.50 2.60 -34.25
N VAL A 328 2.73 3.70 -34.24
CA VAL A 328 2.22 4.29 -33.01
C VAL A 328 0.89 3.64 -32.65
N GLU A 329 0.80 3.10 -31.44
CA GLU A 329 -0.43 2.54 -30.91
C GLU A 329 -1.50 3.62 -30.73
N GLY A 330 -2.79 3.27 -30.77
CA GLY A 330 -3.90 4.21 -30.60
C GLY A 330 -4.11 5.18 -31.76
N HIS A 331 -3.13 5.31 -32.67
CA HIS A 331 -3.27 6.10 -33.89
C HIS A 331 -4.13 5.36 -34.92
N THR A 332 -4.77 6.16 -35.76
CA THR A 332 -5.56 5.71 -36.90
C THR A 332 -4.88 6.16 -38.18
N TYR A 333 -4.48 5.20 -38.99
CA TYR A 333 -3.85 5.44 -40.28
C TYR A 333 -4.89 5.24 -41.39
N TRP A 334 -4.63 5.81 -42.56
CA TRP A 334 -5.44 5.65 -43.76
C TRP A 334 -4.55 5.14 -44.89
N LEU A 335 -4.83 3.92 -45.31
CA LEU A 335 -4.16 3.21 -46.39
C LEU A 335 -4.95 3.47 -47.68
N TYR A 336 -4.36 4.23 -48.61
CA TYR A 336 -5.04 4.77 -49.78
C TYR A 336 -4.28 4.52 -51.08
N LYS A 337 -5.02 4.15 -52.13
CA LYS A 337 -4.54 4.08 -53.52
C LYS A 337 -5.64 4.65 -54.42
N SER A 338 -5.33 5.66 -55.24
CA SER A 338 -6.23 6.11 -56.31
C SER A 338 -6.18 5.15 -57.50
N GLU A 339 -7.21 5.13 -58.34
CA GLU A 339 -7.34 4.22 -59.51
C GLU A 339 -6.12 4.26 -60.45
N ASN A 340 -5.46 5.41 -60.52
CA ASN A 340 -4.32 5.69 -61.42
C ASN A 340 -2.98 5.82 -60.67
N ASP A 341 -2.93 5.58 -59.35
CA ASP A 341 -1.70 5.59 -58.57
C ASP A 341 -1.04 4.21 -58.61
N GLU A 342 0.27 4.15 -58.93
CA GLU A 342 1.03 2.89 -58.93
C GLU A 342 1.32 2.35 -57.52
N MET A 343 1.16 3.17 -56.48
CA MET A 343 1.64 2.91 -55.11
C MET A 343 0.54 3.15 -54.09
N VAL A 344 0.50 2.33 -53.02
CA VAL A 344 -0.37 2.59 -51.86
C VAL A 344 0.34 3.56 -50.92
N LYS A 345 -0.33 4.65 -50.57
CA LYS A 345 0.12 5.69 -49.63
C LYS A 345 -0.49 5.39 -48.26
N LEU A 346 0.26 5.60 -47.17
CA LEU A 346 -0.23 5.46 -45.78
C LEU A 346 -0.11 6.81 -45.08
N TYR A 347 -1.24 7.34 -44.59
CA TYR A 347 -1.32 8.64 -43.91
C TYR A 347 -1.70 8.44 -42.43
N ASP A 348 -1.01 9.08 -41.49
CA ASP A 348 -1.44 9.11 -40.08
C ASP A 348 -2.55 10.15 -39.90
N LEU A 349 -3.81 9.72 -39.77
CA LEU A 349 -4.93 10.63 -39.57
C LEU A 349 -5.00 11.15 -38.13
N THR A 350 -4.45 10.42 -37.16
CA THR A 350 -4.41 10.88 -35.76
C THR A 350 -3.49 12.09 -35.62
N ASP A 351 -2.33 12.10 -36.29
CA ASP A 351 -1.45 13.27 -36.35
C ASP A 351 -2.01 14.37 -37.25
N LEU A 352 -2.51 14.05 -38.46
CA LEU A 352 -3.07 15.05 -39.38
C LEU A 352 -4.33 15.78 -38.84
N CYS A 353 -5.04 15.19 -37.86
CA CYS A 353 -6.11 15.85 -37.12
C CYS A 353 -5.61 16.98 -36.20
N LYS A 354 -4.44 16.83 -35.56
CA LYS A 354 -4.02 17.65 -34.40
C LYS A 354 -3.98 19.13 -34.69
N ASP A 355 -3.41 19.51 -35.83
CA ASP A 355 -3.25 20.92 -36.23
C ASP A 355 -4.49 21.49 -36.96
N LYS A 356 -5.55 20.68 -37.15
CA LYS A 356 -6.68 21.03 -38.04
C LYS A 356 -8.05 21.04 -37.38
N ILE A 357 -8.22 20.41 -36.22
CA ILE A 357 -9.46 20.46 -35.44
C ILE A 357 -9.37 21.65 -34.47
N VAL A 358 -9.89 22.80 -34.90
CA VAL A 358 -9.90 24.05 -34.10
C VAL A 358 -10.95 23.98 -32.98
N THR A 359 -12.04 23.24 -33.19
CA THR A 359 -13.10 22.98 -32.21
C THR A 359 -13.62 21.56 -32.37
N GLY A 360 -13.92 20.90 -31.24
CA GLY A 360 -14.38 19.50 -31.20
C GLY A 360 -13.31 18.54 -30.66
N GLU A 361 -13.50 17.26 -30.94
CA GLU A 361 -12.60 16.17 -30.54
C GLU A 361 -12.06 15.43 -31.76
N ASN A 362 -10.96 14.70 -31.60
CA ASN A 362 -10.47 13.83 -32.67
C ASN A 362 -11.39 12.60 -32.80
N PRO A 363 -12.13 12.42 -33.92
CA PRO A 363 -13.12 11.35 -34.06
C PRO A 363 -12.50 9.94 -34.09
N PHE A 364 -11.18 9.84 -34.17
CA PHE A 364 -10.44 8.58 -34.19
C PHE A 364 -9.90 8.15 -32.83
N THR A 365 -9.38 9.08 -32.02
CA THR A 365 -8.74 8.70 -30.75
C THR A 365 -9.75 8.35 -29.67
N VAL A 366 -10.94 8.96 -29.68
CA VAL A 366 -11.98 8.73 -28.67
C VAL A 366 -12.51 7.28 -28.70
N PRO A 367 -13.00 6.72 -29.82
CA PRO A 367 -13.49 5.32 -29.83
C PRO A 367 -12.39 4.30 -29.48
N VAL A 368 -11.16 4.57 -29.92
CA VAL A 368 -9.99 3.72 -29.66
C VAL A 368 -9.56 3.80 -28.19
N GLY A 369 -9.52 4.98 -27.58
CA GLY A 369 -9.21 5.18 -26.16
C GLY A 369 -10.25 4.56 -25.22
N LEU A 370 -11.54 4.71 -25.55
CA LEU A 370 -12.63 4.03 -24.82
C LEU A 370 -12.57 2.50 -24.98
N LEU A 371 -12.13 2.00 -26.13
CA LEU A 371 -11.91 0.56 -26.35
C LEU A 371 -10.72 0.05 -25.54
N CYS A 372 -9.61 0.80 -25.50
CA CYS A 372 -8.46 0.51 -24.64
C CYS A 372 -8.89 0.36 -23.17
N HIS A 373 -9.69 1.31 -22.64
CA HIS A 373 -10.21 1.24 -21.26
C HIS A 373 -11.01 -0.04 -20.99
N ARG A 374 -11.94 -0.40 -21.89
CA ARG A 374 -12.80 -1.59 -21.75
C ARG A 374 -11.98 -2.89 -21.82
N VAL A 375 -11.12 -3.02 -22.84
CA VAL A 375 -10.19 -4.15 -22.98
C VAL A 375 -9.30 -4.27 -21.73
N ALA A 376 -8.70 -3.17 -21.27
CA ALA A 376 -7.81 -3.16 -20.10
C ALA A 376 -8.51 -3.66 -18.82
N ARG A 377 -9.78 -3.27 -18.60
CA ARG A 377 -10.63 -3.79 -17.53
C ARG A 377 -10.91 -5.27 -17.69
N ASN A 378 -11.34 -5.71 -18.88
CA ASN A 378 -11.63 -7.12 -19.14
C ASN A 378 -10.42 -8.02 -18.90
N LEU A 379 -9.22 -7.58 -19.32
CA LEU A 379 -7.96 -8.28 -19.09
C LEU A 379 -7.62 -8.46 -17.60
N ARG A 380 -8.05 -7.55 -16.71
CA ARG A 380 -7.93 -7.73 -15.24
C ARG A 380 -8.98 -8.69 -14.67
N THR A 381 -10.15 -8.81 -15.29
CA THR A 381 -11.24 -9.67 -14.80
C THR A 381 -11.22 -11.09 -15.36
N SER A 382 -10.69 -11.33 -16.56
CA SER A 382 -10.68 -12.66 -17.20
C SER A 382 -9.62 -13.63 -16.64
N GLY A 383 -8.84 -13.20 -15.64
CA GLY A 383 -7.89 -14.04 -14.89
C GLY A 383 -6.65 -14.49 -15.67
N GLN A 384 -6.55 -14.12 -16.95
CA GLN A 384 -5.38 -14.38 -17.79
C GLN A 384 -4.20 -13.51 -17.34
N ARG A 385 -2.97 -14.04 -17.45
CA ARG A 385 -1.72 -13.38 -16.99
C ARG A 385 -1.26 -12.22 -17.89
N ARG A 386 -2.18 -11.37 -18.35
CA ARG A 386 -1.95 -10.26 -19.31
C ARG A 386 -1.85 -8.88 -18.64
N ASN A 387 -1.13 -8.81 -17.53
CA ASN A 387 -0.97 -7.57 -16.75
C ASN A 387 -0.21 -6.48 -17.54
N ALA A 388 0.80 -6.86 -18.34
CA ALA A 388 1.54 -5.92 -19.18
C ALA A 388 0.66 -5.32 -20.29
N ASP A 389 -0.14 -6.15 -20.98
CA ASP A 389 -1.10 -5.70 -21.99
C ASP A 389 -2.17 -4.78 -21.36
N SER A 390 -2.73 -5.17 -20.21
CA SER A 390 -3.70 -4.36 -19.47
C SER A 390 -3.12 -2.99 -19.07
N ARG A 391 -1.87 -2.97 -18.58
CA ARG A 391 -1.14 -1.73 -18.27
C ARG A 391 -0.99 -0.84 -19.50
N ALA A 392 -0.47 -1.38 -20.61
CA ALA A 392 -0.28 -0.64 -21.86
C ALA A 392 -1.63 -0.08 -22.37
N MET A 393 -2.72 -0.84 -22.27
CA MET A 393 -4.05 -0.38 -22.67
C MET A 393 -4.56 0.77 -21.78
N PHE A 394 -4.33 0.77 -20.46
CA PHE A 394 -4.65 1.93 -19.61
C PHE A 394 -3.75 3.15 -19.90
N GLU A 395 -2.45 2.95 -20.14
CA GLU A 395 -1.53 4.04 -20.52
C GLU A 395 -1.92 4.66 -21.88
N ASN A 396 -2.36 3.84 -22.83
CA ASN A 396 -2.88 4.31 -24.12
C ASN A 396 -4.23 5.01 -24.00
N CYS A 397 -5.16 4.52 -23.17
CA CYS A 397 -6.41 5.23 -22.84
C CYS A 397 -6.13 6.67 -22.38
N LEU A 398 -5.24 6.83 -21.40
CA LEU A 398 -4.85 8.12 -20.82
C LEU A 398 -4.08 9.04 -21.79
N ARG A 399 -3.55 8.51 -22.90
CA ARG A 399 -2.89 9.28 -23.97
C ARG A 399 -3.85 9.70 -25.10
N LEU A 400 -5.00 9.04 -25.21
CA LEU A 400 -5.96 9.21 -26.32
C LEU A 400 -7.21 10.02 -25.94
N LEU A 401 -7.56 10.04 -24.64
CA LEU A 401 -8.74 10.71 -24.11
C LEU A 401 -8.39 12.03 -23.41
N ASP A 402 -9.35 12.96 -23.43
CA ASP A 402 -9.29 14.27 -22.76
C ASP A 402 -9.71 14.12 -21.27
N ASP A 403 -8.79 14.41 -20.35
CA ASP A 403 -8.98 14.25 -18.89
C ASP A 403 -9.98 15.26 -18.27
N THR A 404 -10.48 16.22 -19.06
CA THR A 404 -11.56 17.15 -18.66
C THR A 404 -12.94 16.73 -19.13
N LYS A 405 -13.03 15.70 -19.99
CA LYS A 405 -14.29 15.22 -20.58
C LYS A 405 -14.59 13.77 -20.23
N TYR A 406 -13.57 12.91 -20.31
CA TYR A 406 -13.61 11.48 -19.96
C TYR A 406 -13.07 11.25 -18.54
N CYS A 407 -13.52 12.10 -17.62
CA CYS A 407 -13.05 12.17 -16.24
C CYS A 407 -13.21 10.84 -15.50
N GLN A 408 -14.31 10.12 -15.78
CA GLN A 408 -14.63 8.84 -15.15
C GLN A 408 -13.70 7.72 -15.61
N GLU A 409 -13.49 7.59 -16.93
CA GLU A 409 -12.59 6.60 -17.53
C GLU A 409 -11.13 6.86 -17.16
N CYS A 410 -10.70 8.13 -17.13
CA CYS A 410 -9.35 8.51 -16.75
C CYS A 410 -9.09 8.29 -15.24
N ALA A 411 -10.05 8.58 -14.36
CA ALA A 411 -9.95 8.29 -12.94
C ALA A 411 -9.87 6.77 -12.65
N ASP A 412 -10.68 5.98 -13.34
CA ASP A 412 -10.71 4.51 -13.22
C ASP A 412 -9.43 3.86 -13.79
N ALA A 413 -8.89 4.36 -14.90
CA ALA A 413 -7.60 3.96 -15.43
C ALA A 413 -6.44 4.30 -14.47
N HIS A 414 -6.44 5.49 -13.85
CA HIS A 414 -5.45 5.87 -12.84
C HIS A 414 -5.55 5.05 -11.54
N PHE A 415 -6.76 4.71 -11.10
CA PHE A 415 -6.96 3.75 -10.01
C PHE A 415 -6.37 2.36 -10.35
N HIS A 416 -6.61 1.84 -11.55
CA HIS A 416 -6.07 0.54 -11.94
C HIS A 416 -4.55 0.53 -12.12
N LEU A 417 -3.94 1.61 -12.64
CA LEU A 417 -2.47 1.72 -12.71
C LEU A 417 -1.82 1.84 -11.32
N SER A 418 -2.39 2.63 -10.41
CA SER A 418 -1.88 2.69 -9.02
C SER A 418 -2.03 1.36 -8.27
N ASP A 419 -3.05 0.55 -8.58
CA ASP A 419 -3.18 -0.82 -8.06
C ASP A 419 -2.16 -1.80 -8.65
N MET A 420 -1.72 -1.63 -9.91
CA MET A 420 -0.62 -2.44 -10.46
C MET A 420 0.73 -2.14 -9.79
N TRP A 421 1.01 -0.87 -9.47
CA TRP A 421 2.26 -0.45 -8.83
C TRP A 421 2.37 -0.90 -7.36
N VAL A 422 1.31 -0.73 -6.57
CA VAL A 422 1.26 -1.14 -5.15
C VAL A 422 -0.04 -1.93 -4.89
N PRO A 423 -0.06 -3.25 -5.14
CA PRO A 423 -1.28 -4.05 -5.05
C PRO A 423 -1.94 -4.03 -3.68
N ASP A 424 -3.27 -4.07 -3.65
CA ASP A 424 -4.09 -4.08 -2.42
C ASP A 424 -3.75 -5.23 -1.44
N LYS A 425 -3.10 -6.29 -1.93
CA LYS A 425 -2.59 -7.42 -1.14
C LYS A 425 -1.32 -7.11 -0.34
N SER A 426 -0.62 -6.00 -0.61
CA SER A 426 0.64 -5.63 0.08
C SER A 426 0.47 -5.48 1.60
N ILE A 427 -0.77 -5.20 2.05
CA ILE A 427 -1.19 -5.18 3.45
C ILE A 427 -0.96 -6.53 4.16
N ASN A 428 -1.09 -7.65 3.44
CA ASN A 428 -1.04 -9.00 4.00
C ASN A 428 0.41 -9.50 4.20
N ASP A 429 1.29 -9.26 3.23
CA ASP A 429 2.71 -9.64 3.27
C ASP A 429 3.45 -8.99 4.45
N ILE A 430 3.01 -7.78 4.85
CA ILE A 430 3.63 -6.95 5.88
C ILE A 430 3.65 -7.60 7.28
N TRP A 431 2.79 -8.59 7.54
CA TRP A 431 2.75 -9.33 8.81
C TRP A 431 3.82 -10.44 8.92
N GLN A 432 4.54 -10.77 7.85
CA GLN A 432 5.64 -11.75 7.90
C GLN A 432 6.98 -11.04 8.07
N GLU A 433 7.71 -11.35 9.14
CA GLU A 433 9.06 -10.85 9.34
C GLU A 433 9.98 -11.27 8.19
N LYS A 434 10.77 -10.30 7.69
CA LYS A 434 11.81 -10.49 6.66
C LYS A 434 11.32 -10.92 5.26
N ARG A 435 10.13 -10.51 4.83
CA ARG A 435 9.82 -10.42 3.39
C ARG A 435 9.68 -8.96 2.95
N ARG A 436 10.48 -8.58 1.95
CA ARG A 436 10.15 -7.47 1.04
C ARG A 436 8.78 -7.78 0.43
N ILE A 437 8.01 -6.76 0.04
CA ILE A 437 6.78 -6.95 -0.75
C ILE A 437 7.09 -7.97 -1.84
N SER A 438 6.33 -9.07 -1.88
CA SER A 438 6.63 -10.19 -2.78
C SER A 438 6.84 -9.65 -4.20
N GLU A 439 7.94 -10.05 -4.84
CA GLU A 439 8.18 -9.66 -6.23
C GLU A 439 6.93 -10.05 -7.04
N PRO A 440 6.35 -9.12 -7.83
CA PRO A 440 5.14 -9.41 -8.57
C PRO A 440 5.37 -10.67 -9.42
N PRO A 441 4.41 -11.61 -9.49
CA PRO A 441 4.67 -13.02 -9.77
C PRO A 441 5.62 -13.28 -10.94
N SER A 442 6.44 -14.33 -10.81
CA SER A 442 7.53 -14.72 -11.74
C SER A 442 7.14 -14.91 -13.21
N ASP A 443 5.87 -14.73 -13.54
CA ASP A 443 5.30 -14.68 -14.88
C ASP A 443 5.53 -13.30 -15.58
N LEU A 444 6.28 -12.38 -14.95
CA LEU A 444 6.80 -11.15 -15.58
C LEU A 444 8.02 -11.38 -16.49
N TYR A 445 8.53 -12.61 -16.54
CA TYR A 445 9.63 -13.03 -17.39
C TYR A 445 9.07 -13.84 -18.58
N ASP A 446 8.87 -13.19 -19.72
CA ASP A 446 8.66 -13.88 -21.01
C ASP A 446 9.95 -14.65 -21.39
N GLU A 447 10.02 -15.94 -21.09
CA GLU A 447 11.00 -16.88 -21.69
C GLU A 447 10.60 -17.22 -23.14
N ASP A 448 10.48 -16.20 -23.99
CA ASP A 448 10.05 -16.37 -25.40
C ASP A 448 10.68 -15.32 -26.34
N SER A 449 11.95 -14.96 -26.10
CA SER A 449 12.73 -14.13 -27.04
C SER A 449 14.25 -14.23 -26.86
N THR A 450 14.87 -15.33 -27.31
CA THR A 450 16.13 -15.38 -28.12
C THR A 450 16.71 -16.81 -28.16
N GLU A 451 16.16 -17.67 -29.02
CA GLU A 451 17.02 -18.67 -29.66
C GLU A 451 17.83 -17.93 -30.73
N SER A 452 19.07 -17.57 -30.38
CA SER A 452 20.09 -17.16 -31.33
C SER A 452 21.39 -17.88 -30.99
N ASP A 453 21.74 -18.88 -31.79
CA ASP A 453 23.03 -19.57 -31.70
C ASP A 453 24.19 -18.56 -31.78
N ASP A 454 24.99 -18.49 -30.72
CA ASP A 454 26.44 -18.30 -30.87
C ASP A 454 27.17 -19.17 -29.85
N SER A 455 28.05 -20.04 -30.34
CA SER A 455 28.67 -21.11 -29.57
C SER A 455 30.19 -20.93 -29.50
N SER A 456 30.64 -20.14 -28.53
CA SER A 456 32.06 -20.01 -28.18
C SER A 456 32.30 -20.20 -26.67
N LYS A 457 33.43 -20.84 -26.35
CA LYS A 457 33.84 -21.18 -24.98
C LYS A 457 35.15 -20.47 -24.63
N GLY A 458 35.30 -20.12 -23.36
CA GLY A 458 36.55 -19.61 -22.78
C GLY A 458 36.67 -18.08 -22.84
N ASP A 459 37.31 -17.41 -21.89
CA ASP A 459 37.99 -17.96 -20.70
C ASP A 459 37.91 -17.03 -19.48
N LYS A 460 38.29 -17.54 -18.30
CA LYS A 460 38.27 -16.78 -17.04
C LYS A 460 39.54 -15.95 -16.86
N GLN A 461 39.40 -14.73 -16.32
CA GLN A 461 40.33 -14.22 -15.31
C GLN A 461 39.72 -13.09 -14.44
N GLU A 462 40.27 -12.92 -13.24
CA GLU A 462 39.84 -11.92 -12.26
C GLU A 462 40.73 -10.66 -12.33
N GLY A 463 40.19 -9.48 -12.04
CA GLY A 463 40.95 -8.24 -11.98
C GLY A 463 40.10 -7.02 -11.60
N SER A 464 40.52 -6.32 -10.55
CA SER A 464 39.81 -5.18 -9.94
C SER A 464 40.86 -4.20 -9.37
N PRO A 465 40.54 -2.96 -8.99
CA PRO A 465 39.80 -1.90 -9.70
C PRO A 465 40.61 -0.59 -9.77
N ASP A 466 40.15 0.44 -10.50
CA ASP A 466 40.17 1.81 -9.93
C ASP A 466 39.14 2.77 -10.56
N LYS A 467 39.00 3.95 -9.95
CA LYS A 467 38.08 5.03 -10.34
C LYS A 467 38.72 5.96 -11.38
N THR A 468 37.89 6.66 -12.15
CA THR A 468 37.90 8.15 -12.08
C THR A 468 36.63 8.78 -12.62
N ARG A 469 36.30 9.95 -12.06
CA ARG A 469 35.22 10.86 -12.49
C ARG A 469 35.85 11.98 -13.30
N SER A 470 35.30 12.30 -14.47
CA SER A 470 35.30 13.69 -14.96
C SER A 470 34.27 13.94 -16.04
N GLU A 471 33.70 15.14 -16.04
CA GLU A 471 32.89 15.68 -17.14
C GLU A 471 33.81 16.30 -18.20
N THR A 472 33.40 16.33 -19.48
CA THR A 472 33.70 17.53 -20.30
C THR A 472 32.77 17.69 -21.48
N VAL A 473 32.06 18.83 -21.51
CA VAL A 473 31.39 19.32 -22.73
C VAL A 473 32.45 19.89 -23.68
N LYS A 474 32.43 19.50 -24.96
CA LYS A 474 33.07 20.29 -26.03
C LYS A 474 32.15 20.43 -27.24
N LYS A 475 31.84 21.68 -27.58
CA LYS A 475 31.31 22.09 -28.89
C LYS A 475 32.37 21.86 -29.97
N ALA A 476 31.92 21.48 -31.15
CA ALA A 476 32.55 21.83 -32.43
C ALA A 476 31.48 22.46 -33.33
N THR A 477 31.86 23.34 -34.26
CA THR A 477 30.93 24.33 -34.85
C THR A 477 30.96 24.40 -36.37
N ARG A 478 29.77 24.61 -36.96
CA ARG A 478 29.52 25.29 -38.25
C ARG A 478 30.30 24.79 -39.48
N GLY A 479 29.61 24.03 -40.32
CA GLY A 479 29.51 24.38 -41.74
C GLY A 479 28.18 25.12 -41.96
N VAL A 480 28.15 26.12 -42.85
CA VAL A 480 26.92 26.80 -43.28
C VAL A 480 26.89 26.77 -44.79
N ASP A 481 25.81 26.25 -45.36
CA ASP A 481 25.34 26.58 -46.70
C ASP A 481 23.82 26.59 -46.70
N SER A 482 23.22 27.52 -47.43
CA SER A 482 21.80 27.85 -47.32
C SER A 482 21.12 27.98 -48.67
N SER A 483 20.18 27.08 -48.99
CA SER A 483 19.06 27.38 -49.89
C SER A 483 17.94 26.33 -49.78
N ASN A 484 16.72 26.76 -50.12
CA ASN A 484 15.55 25.94 -50.43
C ASN A 484 14.98 25.03 -49.32
N GLU A 485 14.29 25.67 -48.37
CA GLU A 485 13.20 25.02 -47.64
C GLU A 485 12.07 24.61 -48.60
N LYS A 486 11.80 23.30 -48.69
CA LYS A 486 10.45 22.76 -48.97
C LYS A 486 10.27 21.46 -48.19
N GLU A 487 9.28 21.43 -47.32
CA GLU A 487 8.93 20.24 -46.55
C GLU A 487 8.42 19.12 -47.47
N MET A 488 9.20 18.06 -47.62
CA MET A 488 8.73 16.84 -48.28
C MET A 488 7.84 16.07 -47.31
N LYS A 489 6.53 16.03 -47.56
CA LYS A 489 5.59 15.22 -46.78
C LYS A 489 5.92 13.74 -46.94
N ASN A 490 5.95 12.99 -45.84
CA ASN A 490 6.24 11.57 -45.85
C ASN A 490 5.11 10.77 -46.53
N SER A 491 5.23 10.50 -47.82
CA SER A 491 4.57 9.39 -48.50
C SER A 491 5.61 8.30 -48.78
N VAL A 492 5.38 7.10 -48.25
CA VAL A 492 6.29 5.96 -48.46
C VAL A 492 5.99 5.34 -49.84
N ALA A 493 6.99 5.30 -50.71
CA ALA A 493 6.88 4.73 -52.05
C ALA A 493 6.81 3.19 -52.00
N LEU A 494 5.94 2.60 -52.83
CA LEU A 494 5.60 1.17 -52.78
C LEU A 494 5.91 0.47 -54.12
N LYS A 495 7.19 0.52 -54.52
CA LYS A 495 7.73 -0.19 -55.69
C LYS A 495 8.88 -1.17 -55.39
N GLU A 496 9.23 -1.34 -54.11
CA GLU A 496 10.20 -2.34 -53.64
C GLU A 496 9.55 -3.28 -52.60
N LEU A 497 8.83 -4.30 -53.09
CA LEU A 497 8.39 -5.45 -52.28
C LEU A 497 9.38 -6.63 -52.36
N VAL A 498 10.64 -6.37 -52.76
CA VAL A 498 11.76 -7.30 -52.71
C VAL A 498 12.81 -6.75 -51.75
N VAL A 499 13.10 -7.49 -50.68
CA VAL A 499 13.94 -6.99 -49.57
C VAL A 499 15.42 -6.97 -49.94
N ARG A 500 16.00 -5.78 -50.17
CA ARG A 500 17.45 -5.51 -49.99
C ARG A 500 17.74 -4.11 -49.45
N GLY A 501 18.01 -4.02 -48.15
CA GLY A 501 18.95 -3.03 -47.59
C GLY A 501 18.44 -1.61 -47.33
N MET A 502 17.45 -1.43 -46.45
CA MET A 502 17.28 -0.15 -45.72
C MET A 502 17.99 -0.19 -44.37
N VAL A 503 18.73 0.89 -44.08
CA VAL A 503 19.57 1.03 -42.87
C VAL A 503 18.71 1.24 -41.61
N LYS A 504 19.11 0.59 -40.51
CA LYS A 504 18.48 0.72 -39.17
C LYS A 504 18.55 2.17 -38.64
N LYS A 505 17.60 3.04 -39.03
CA LYS A 505 17.20 4.17 -38.17
C LYS A 505 16.47 3.61 -36.96
N LYS A 506 16.64 4.26 -35.80
CA LYS A 506 16.20 3.74 -34.49
C LYS A 506 14.74 3.30 -34.51
N ALA A 507 14.46 2.11 -33.99
CA ALA A 507 13.10 1.75 -33.61
C ALA A 507 12.65 2.69 -32.47
N TRP A 508 11.50 3.33 -32.64
CA TRP A 508 10.91 4.20 -31.63
C TRP A 508 9.73 3.51 -30.96
N GLN A 509 9.42 3.93 -29.74
CA GLN A 509 8.68 3.16 -28.75
C GLN A 509 7.26 2.77 -29.21
N THR A 510 7.05 1.48 -29.48
CA THR A 510 5.84 0.80 -29.02
C THR A 510 5.72 1.02 -27.51
N VAL A 511 4.52 1.26 -26.97
CA VAL A 511 4.28 1.30 -25.52
C VAL A 511 4.25 -0.14 -24.96
N GLN A 512 5.36 -0.86 -25.14
CA GLN A 512 5.60 -2.11 -24.44
C GLN A 512 5.86 -1.74 -22.98
N ALA A 513 4.84 -1.88 -22.14
CA ALA A 513 4.86 -1.41 -20.76
C ALA A 513 6.09 -1.97 -20.02
N ASN A 514 6.98 -1.08 -19.57
CA ASN A 514 8.20 -1.47 -18.87
C ASN A 514 7.86 -2.33 -17.65
N ARG A 515 8.67 -3.38 -17.41
CA ARG A 515 8.52 -4.26 -16.24
C ARG A 515 8.42 -3.42 -14.97
N ILE A 516 7.48 -3.77 -14.08
CA ILE A 516 7.34 -3.14 -12.77
C ILE A 516 8.55 -3.54 -11.91
N ALA A 517 9.56 -2.68 -11.94
CA ALA A 517 10.84 -2.80 -11.25
C ALA A 517 11.18 -1.48 -10.56
N GLY A 518 12.04 -1.54 -9.55
CA GLY A 518 12.41 -0.42 -8.70
C GLY A 518 12.29 -0.75 -7.21
N THR A 519 12.62 0.21 -6.36
CA THR A 519 12.44 0.11 -4.89
C THR A 519 10.95 0.11 -4.51
N THR A 520 10.64 -0.02 -3.21
CA THR A 520 9.25 0.17 -2.76
C THR A 520 8.88 1.65 -2.84
N ASP A 521 9.75 2.55 -2.42
CA ASP A 521 9.64 4.01 -2.58
C ASP A 521 9.35 4.44 -4.03
N GLU A 522 10.09 3.91 -5.03
CA GLU A 522 9.85 4.21 -6.45
C GLU A 522 8.45 3.81 -6.91
N ARG A 523 8.00 2.60 -6.54
CA ARG A 523 6.65 2.11 -6.86
C ARG A 523 5.55 2.88 -6.12
N CYS A 524 5.79 3.26 -4.87
CA CYS A 524 4.91 4.13 -4.10
C CYS A 524 4.79 5.52 -4.74
N ARG A 525 5.89 6.12 -5.21
CA ARG A 525 5.87 7.43 -5.89
C ARG A 525 5.06 7.40 -7.20
N GLU A 526 5.25 6.39 -8.03
CA GLU A 526 4.43 6.23 -9.25
C GLU A 526 2.94 5.97 -8.95
N ALA A 527 2.65 5.13 -7.95
CA ALA A 527 1.27 4.91 -7.49
C ALA A 527 0.62 6.21 -6.99
N LEU A 528 1.30 7.00 -6.15
CA LEU A 528 0.80 8.28 -5.66
C LEU A 528 0.58 9.29 -6.79
N SER A 529 1.49 9.37 -7.77
CA SER A 529 1.31 10.28 -8.90
C SER A 529 0.09 9.92 -9.76
N HIS A 530 -0.19 8.63 -9.98
CA HIS A 530 -1.45 8.21 -10.58
C HIS A 530 -2.68 8.53 -9.71
N ILE A 531 -2.60 8.32 -8.40
CA ILE A 531 -3.72 8.63 -7.48
C ILE A 531 -4.05 10.13 -7.50
N ARG A 532 -3.04 11.02 -7.46
CA ARG A 532 -3.26 12.47 -7.59
C ARG A 532 -3.92 12.83 -8.92
N LYS A 533 -3.47 12.25 -10.04
CA LYS A 533 -4.04 12.51 -11.37
C LYS A 533 -5.50 12.02 -11.45
N GLY A 534 -5.81 10.86 -10.88
CA GLY A 534 -7.18 10.34 -10.78
C GLY A 534 -8.10 11.23 -9.92
N LEU A 535 -7.61 11.72 -8.78
CA LEU A 535 -8.36 12.67 -7.94
C LEU A 535 -8.59 14.01 -8.67
N ASN A 536 -7.60 14.49 -9.43
CA ASN A 536 -7.73 15.69 -10.27
C ASN A 536 -8.81 15.53 -11.35
N CYS A 537 -8.95 14.35 -11.97
CA CYS A 537 -10.04 14.07 -12.92
C CYS A 537 -11.43 14.21 -12.25
N ILE A 538 -11.58 13.70 -11.02
CA ILE A 538 -12.83 13.81 -10.24
C ILE A 538 -13.10 15.25 -9.84
N ASP A 539 -12.11 15.94 -9.30
CA ASP A 539 -12.27 17.31 -8.82
C ASP A 539 -12.48 18.31 -10.00
N LYS A 540 -11.92 18.03 -11.19
CA LYS A 540 -12.26 18.70 -12.47
C LYS A 540 -13.72 18.51 -12.85
N ASP A 541 -14.24 17.28 -12.82
CA ASP A 541 -15.62 17.01 -13.25
C ASP A 541 -16.64 17.63 -12.29
N LEU A 542 -16.37 17.59 -10.98
CA LEU A 542 -17.18 18.28 -9.98
C LEU A 542 -17.24 19.80 -10.21
N ILE A 543 -16.17 20.41 -10.75
CA ILE A 543 -16.18 21.82 -11.15
C ILE A 543 -16.98 22.01 -12.45
N ARG A 544 -16.81 21.14 -13.47
CA ARG A 544 -17.60 21.15 -14.71
C ARG A 544 -19.10 21.09 -14.42
N VAL A 545 -19.55 20.07 -13.69
CA VAL A 545 -20.97 19.85 -13.35
C VAL A 545 -21.53 21.01 -12.50
N LYS A 546 -20.75 21.58 -11.58
CA LYS A 546 -21.17 22.79 -10.84
C LYS A 546 -21.39 23.97 -11.79
N ASN A 547 -20.39 24.29 -12.61
CA ASN A 547 -20.42 25.40 -13.55
C ASN A 547 -21.57 25.27 -14.55
N GLU A 548 -21.81 24.08 -15.10
CA GLU A 548 -22.96 23.79 -15.97
C GLU A 548 -24.29 23.97 -15.21
N SER A 549 -24.39 23.49 -13.97
CA SER A 549 -25.58 23.69 -13.13
C SER A 549 -25.82 25.16 -12.76
N GLU A 550 -24.79 26.00 -12.73
CA GLU A 550 -24.89 27.44 -12.46
C GLU A 550 -25.20 28.22 -13.74
N LEU A 551 -24.63 27.87 -14.88
CA LEU A 551 -25.04 28.35 -16.20
C LEU A 551 -26.53 28.08 -16.46
N LEU A 552 -27.03 26.90 -16.09
CA LEU A 552 -28.46 26.55 -16.17
C LEU A 552 -29.35 27.38 -15.22
N LYS A 553 -28.82 27.85 -14.08
CA LYS A 553 -29.52 28.76 -13.14
C LYS A 553 -29.39 30.24 -13.55
N GLN A 554 -28.35 30.61 -14.29
CA GLN A 554 -28.08 31.98 -14.72
C GLN A 554 -28.71 32.36 -16.06
N GLN A 555 -29.28 31.41 -16.83
CA GLN A 555 -30.15 31.75 -17.95
C GLN A 555 -31.45 32.37 -17.43
N PRO A 556 -31.74 33.66 -17.72
CA PRO A 556 -33.01 34.26 -17.32
C PRO A 556 -34.15 33.59 -18.11
N HIS A 557 -35.15 33.05 -17.41
CA HIS A 557 -36.32 32.43 -18.02
C HIS A 557 -37.20 33.46 -18.75
N SER A 558 -36.82 33.84 -19.97
CA SER A 558 -37.71 34.54 -20.90
C SER A 558 -38.88 33.62 -21.26
N PRO A 559 -40.15 33.98 -20.99
CA PRO A 559 -41.31 33.07 -21.04
C PRO A 559 -41.81 32.82 -22.48
N SER A 560 -40.91 32.69 -23.44
CA SER A 560 -41.21 32.69 -24.88
C SER A 560 -40.36 31.74 -25.72
N ARG A 561 -39.55 30.88 -25.07
CA ARG A 561 -38.73 29.87 -25.76
C ARG A 561 -38.99 28.50 -25.15
N VAL A 562 -39.51 27.58 -25.96
CA VAL A 562 -39.85 26.21 -25.55
C VAL A 562 -38.57 25.46 -25.19
N ILE A 563 -38.57 24.76 -24.06
CA ILE A 563 -37.50 23.85 -23.64
C ILE A 563 -37.58 22.59 -24.52
N PRO A 564 -36.57 22.27 -25.34
CA PRO A 564 -36.56 21.02 -26.09
C PRO A 564 -36.17 19.87 -25.16
N LEU A 565 -37.05 18.87 -25.01
CA LEU A 565 -36.67 17.60 -24.39
C LEU A 565 -35.75 16.84 -25.38
N PRO A 566 -34.57 16.35 -24.96
CA PRO A 566 -33.66 15.60 -25.82
C PRO A 566 -34.13 14.14 -26.00
N TYR A 567 -35.21 13.94 -26.76
CA TYR A 567 -35.55 12.64 -27.33
C TYR A 567 -34.89 12.50 -28.72
N ALA A 568 -34.16 11.41 -28.92
CA ALA A 568 -33.50 11.14 -30.20
C ALA A 568 -34.54 10.89 -31.31
N PRO A 569 -34.35 11.44 -32.53
CA PRO A 569 -35.33 11.31 -33.61
C PRO A 569 -35.34 9.91 -34.22
N LEU A 570 -36.50 9.26 -34.20
CA LEU A 570 -36.74 8.01 -34.93
C LEU A 570 -36.93 8.29 -36.44
N ASN A 571 -36.17 7.57 -37.26
CA ASN A 571 -36.36 7.35 -38.71
C ASN A 571 -36.69 8.56 -39.61
N ILE A 572 -35.72 8.97 -40.44
CA ILE A 572 -35.97 9.78 -41.64
C ILE A 572 -35.80 8.93 -42.92
N ASN A 573 -36.92 8.39 -43.39
CA ASN A 573 -37.22 8.07 -44.78
C ASN A 573 -38.74 8.34 -44.93
N THR A 574 -39.25 8.97 -45.99
CA THR A 574 -38.73 9.13 -47.35
C THR A 574 -38.74 10.59 -47.84
N LYS A 575 -38.09 10.83 -48.99
CA LYS A 575 -38.51 11.88 -49.93
C LYS A 575 -39.09 11.19 -51.15
N ASP A 576 -40.16 11.75 -51.71
CA ASP A 576 -40.51 11.56 -53.11
C ASP A 576 -41.02 12.87 -53.72
N ASN A 577 -41.12 12.91 -55.05
CA ASN A 577 -40.87 14.15 -55.81
C ASN A 577 -42.09 14.77 -56.54
N ASN A 578 -41.91 16.06 -56.83
CA ASN A 578 -42.31 16.79 -58.05
C ASN A 578 -43.76 17.31 -58.29
N GLN A 579 -43.77 18.63 -58.58
CA GLN A 579 -44.40 19.28 -59.75
C GLN A 579 -45.92 19.57 -59.78
N SER A 580 -46.22 20.80 -59.31
CA SER A 580 -46.83 21.90 -60.09
C SER A 580 -48.29 21.85 -60.62
N SER A 581 -48.96 22.97 -60.31
CA SER A 581 -49.98 23.71 -61.11
C SER A 581 -51.42 23.17 -61.27
N LYS A 582 -52.28 23.76 -60.41
CA LYS A 582 -53.58 24.41 -60.72
C LYS A 582 -54.74 23.59 -61.35
N GLY A 583 -55.83 23.50 -60.57
CA GLY A 583 -57.19 23.74 -61.08
C GLY A 583 -58.26 22.72 -60.67
N GLY A 584 -59.11 23.04 -59.68
CA GLY A 584 -60.28 22.23 -59.32
C GLY A 584 -60.70 22.33 -57.86
N THR A 585 -61.74 23.13 -57.58
CA THR A 585 -62.38 23.35 -56.26
C THR A 585 -63.80 22.72 -56.23
N PRO A 586 -64.49 22.62 -55.07
CA PRO A 586 -64.01 22.43 -53.69
C PRO A 586 -64.89 21.45 -52.85
N GLN A 587 -64.36 20.92 -51.73
CA GLN A 587 -65.07 20.63 -50.46
C GLN A 587 -64.09 20.00 -49.44
N GLY A 588 -64.05 20.35 -48.14
CA GLY A 588 -64.71 21.49 -47.48
C GLY A 588 -64.63 21.47 -45.95
N SER A 589 -63.66 22.17 -45.35
CA SER A 589 -63.69 22.63 -43.94
C SER A 589 -62.54 23.61 -43.67
N LYS A 590 -62.81 24.71 -42.96
CA LYS A 590 -61.79 25.67 -42.47
C LYS A 590 -62.26 26.45 -41.25
N GLU A 591 -61.36 26.52 -40.26
CA GLU A 591 -60.91 27.72 -39.54
C GLU A 591 -61.89 28.83 -39.13
N GLN A 592 -61.93 29.07 -37.81
CA GLN A 592 -61.91 30.43 -37.26
C GLN A 592 -60.89 30.47 -36.10
N GLU A 593 -59.96 31.43 -36.15
CA GLU A 593 -59.04 31.72 -35.04
C GLU A 593 -59.71 32.62 -33.98
N PRO A 594 -59.46 32.40 -32.69
CA PRO A 594 -59.61 33.41 -31.64
C PRO A 594 -58.27 34.09 -31.29
N GLN A 595 -58.34 35.34 -30.88
CA GLN A 595 -57.18 36.25 -30.68
C GLN A 595 -56.28 35.87 -29.49
N MET A 596 -55.03 36.35 -29.53
CA MET A 596 -54.07 36.26 -28.42
C MET A 596 -54.55 36.98 -27.15
N CYS A 597 -54.30 36.38 -25.98
CA CYS A 597 -54.39 37.09 -24.69
C CYS A 597 -53.15 37.95 -24.41
N ASN A 598 -53.32 38.99 -23.58
CA ASN A 598 -52.30 39.99 -23.28
C ASN A 598 -51.18 39.43 -22.35
N PRO A 599 -49.87 39.58 -22.67
CA PRO A 599 -48.78 39.02 -21.86
C PRO A 599 -48.63 39.55 -20.41
N LEU A 600 -49.40 40.57 -20.01
CA LEU A 600 -49.26 41.26 -18.72
C LEU A 600 -50.34 40.91 -17.68
N THR A 601 -51.21 39.92 -17.95
CA THR A 601 -52.21 39.42 -16.98
C THR A 601 -51.89 37.99 -16.52
N PRO A 602 -51.64 37.74 -15.22
CA PRO A 602 -51.32 36.40 -14.73
C PRO A 602 -52.55 35.48 -14.75
N ILE A 603 -52.38 34.28 -15.32
CA ILE A 603 -53.41 33.22 -15.31
C ILE A 603 -53.26 32.40 -14.01
N PRO A 604 -54.27 32.36 -13.13
CA PRO A 604 -54.16 31.65 -11.85
C PRO A 604 -54.34 30.13 -12.03
N MET A 605 -53.36 29.33 -11.56
CA MET A 605 -53.53 27.88 -11.39
C MET A 605 -53.97 27.55 -9.96
N PRO A 606 -55.17 26.98 -9.74
CA PRO A 606 -55.67 26.66 -8.41
C PRO A 606 -55.11 25.32 -7.89
N TYR A 607 -54.11 25.37 -7.02
CA TYR A 607 -53.81 24.23 -6.14
C TYR A 607 -54.81 24.19 -4.98
N HIS A 608 -55.52 23.07 -4.82
CA HIS A 608 -56.41 22.81 -3.69
C HIS A 608 -56.13 21.45 -3.05
N GLN A 609 -55.78 21.47 -1.77
CA GLN A 609 -55.86 20.33 -0.87
C GLN A 609 -56.70 20.70 0.35
N LYS A 610 -57.94 20.19 0.45
CA LYS A 610 -58.43 19.37 1.59
C LYS A 610 -59.91 19.00 1.41
N ALA A 611 -60.38 18.12 2.30
CA ALA A 611 -61.51 17.22 2.09
C ALA A 611 -62.82 17.61 2.82
N LYS A 612 -63.95 17.05 2.34
CA LYS A 612 -65.23 16.72 3.03
C LYS A 612 -65.97 17.86 3.76
N GLU A 613 -67.29 18.01 3.62
CA GLU A 613 -68.38 17.08 4.01
C GLU A 613 -69.58 17.17 3.01
N GLU A 614 -70.27 16.07 2.64
CA GLU A 614 -71.52 15.52 3.24
C GLU A 614 -72.76 16.46 3.18
N ALA A 615 -73.98 16.06 2.82
CA ALA A 615 -74.56 14.86 2.16
C ALA A 615 -75.92 15.28 1.50
N SER A 616 -76.71 14.51 0.72
CA SER A 616 -77.13 13.10 0.82
C SER A 616 -78.07 12.69 -0.36
N ARG A 617 -78.58 11.45 -0.33
CA ARG A 617 -79.75 10.85 -1.05
C ARG A 617 -79.56 10.09 -2.39
N ASN A 618 -79.54 8.76 -2.21
CA ASN A 618 -80.55 7.79 -2.72
C ASN A 618 -80.36 6.98 -4.03
N THR A 619 -80.54 5.67 -3.84
CA THR A 619 -81.26 4.67 -4.67
C THR A 619 -80.67 4.06 -5.96
N SER A 620 -79.83 3.04 -5.74
CA SER A 620 -80.12 1.60 -6.05
C SER A 620 -80.31 1.07 -7.49
N LYS A 621 -79.38 0.21 -7.93
CA LYS A 621 -79.51 -1.26 -8.20
C LYS A 621 -78.19 -1.78 -8.83
N ALA A 622 -77.52 -2.80 -8.26
CA ALA A 622 -77.63 -4.26 -8.53
C ALA A 622 -76.97 -4.70 -9.86
N SER A 623 -76.24 -5.82 -9.99
CA SER A 623 -76.11 -7.01 -9.12
C SER A 623 -74.81 -7.85 -9.33
N SER A 624 -74.41 -8.63 -8.29
CA SER A 624 -73.63 -9.91 -8.31
C SER A 624 -72.19 -9.95 -8.90
N SER A 625 -71.25 -10.79 -8.45
CA SER A 625 -71.20 -11.88 -7.43
C SER A 625 -69.87 -11.76 -6.62
N VAL A 626 -69.78 -11.84 -5.28
CA VAL A 626 -70.15 -12.86 -4.24
C VAL A 626 -69.00 -13.84 -3.90
N GLY A 627 -68.62 -13.92 -2.60
CA GLY A 627 -67.64 -14.88 -2.04
C GLY A 627 -66.71 -14.33 -0.91
N THR A 628 -67.20 -13.80 0.23
CA THR A 628 -67.35 -14.46 1.57
C THR A 628 -66.07 -15.09 2.18
N SER A 629 -65.74 -15.01 3.49
CA SER A 629 -66.35 -14.40 4.72
C SER A 629 -65.49 -14.72 5.97
N SER A 630 -65.52 -14.05 7.15
CA SER A 630 -65.90 -12.68 7.58
C SER A 630 -65.73 -12.49 9.12
N GLY A 631 -65.19 -11.35 9.59
CA GLY A 631 -65.33 -10.86 11.00
C GLY A 631 -64.16 -11.13 11.97
N THR A 632 -63.96 -10.42 13.09
CA THR A 632 -64.67 -9.26 13.75
C THR A 632 -63.76 -8.71 14.90
N LYS A 633 -63.99 -7.65 15.71
CA LYS A 633 -65.13 -6.73 16.03
C LYS A 633 -64.61 -5.39 16.66
N GLU A 634 -65.46 -4.37 16.69
CA GLU A 634 -65.79 -3.36 17.76
C GLU A 634 -64.85 -3.01 18.96
N THR A 635 -64.84 -1.79 19.59
CA THR A 635 -65.21 -0.38 19.23
C THR A 635 -64.81 0.64 20.34
N ARG A 636 -64.90 1.96 20.02
CA ARG A 636 -65.48 3.11 20.81
C ARG A 636 -64.59 4.22 21.45
N THR A 637 -64.83 5.46 20.96
CA THR A 637 -64.79 6.81 21.62
C THR A 637 -63.52 7.32 22.34
N ALA A 638 -62.86 8.44 21.96
CA ALA A 638 -63.25 9.90 21.94
C ALA A 638 -63.07 10.61 23.31
N LYS A 639 -62.68 11.91 23.46
CA LYS A 639 -62.63 13.07 22.53
C LYS A 639 -61.70 14.23 23.06
N THR A 640 -61.24 15.14 22.16
CA THR A 640 -60.84 16.58 22.37
C THR A 640 -59.70 17.05 23.31
N LYS A 641 -58.77 17.88 22.76
CA LYS A 641 -58.15 19.09 23.39
C LYS A 641 -57.48 20.01 22.33
N PRO A 642 -57.19 21.31 22.59
CA PRO A 642 -56.69 22.27 21.56
C PRO A 642 -55.27 22.85 21.76
N SER A 643 -54.72 23.38 20.65
CA SER A 643 -53.79 24.53 20.49
C SER A 643 -52.57 24.80 21.42
N ALA A 644 -51.38 24.50 20.87
CA ALA A 644 -50.30 25.44 20.51
C ALA A 644 -49.34 26.11 21.54
N SER A 645 -48.08 26.23 21.07
CA SER A 645 -47.03 27.24 21.34
C SER A 645 -45.80 26.86 22.19
N HIS A 646 -44.69 27.52 21.82
CA HIS A 646 -43.33 27.54 22.39
C HIS A 646 -42.37 26.33 22.20
N ALA A 647 -41.09 26.71 22.07
CA ALA A 647 -39.85 25.93 22.07
C ALA A 647 -39.00 26.43 23.29
N PRO A 648 -37.78 25.95 23.61
CA PRO A 648 -36.84 25.16 22.80
C PRO A 648 -36.07 24.05 23.59
N VAL A 649 -34.88 23.69 23.08
CA VAL A 649 -33.83 22.81 23.65
C VAL A 649 -34.07 21.28 23.50
N PRO A 650 -33.09 20.52 22.96
CA PRO A 650 -33.15 19.06 22.89
C PRO A 650 -32.47 18.38 24.10
N ASP A 651 -32.92 17.17 24.45
CA ASP A 651 -32.19 16.25 25.34
C ASP A 651 -32.36 14.79 24.85
N GLU A 652 -31.56 13.88 25.40
CA GLU A 652 -31.15 12.65 24.73
C GLU A 652 -32.00 11.39 25.05
N ARG A 653 -32.11 10.48 24.06
CA ARG A 653 -32.59 9.07 24.16
C ARG A 653 -34.13 8.95 24.36
N THR A 654 -34.83 7.99 23.74
CA THR A 654 -34.50 6.55 23.75
C THR A 654 -35.11 5.77 22.56
N ARG A 655 -34.25 4.95 21.93
CA ARG A 655 -34.47 3.72 21.13
C ARG A 655 -35.84 3.40 20.47
N SER A 656 -35.74 2.92 19.21
CA SER A 656 -36.48 1.77 18.62
C SER A 656 -38.02 1.83 18.45
N SER A 657 -38.63 1.29 17.39
CA SER A 657 -38.11 0.76 16.11
C SER A 657 -39.27 0.38 15.18
N THR A 658 -39.22 0.74 13.90
CA THR A 658 -40.02 0.10 12.85
C THR A 658 -39.31 0.18 11.50
N ALA A 659 -39.44 -0.87 10.68
CA ALA A 659 -38.50 -1.17 9.61
C ALA A 659 -38.62 -0.30 8.35
N ASN A 660 -37.44 0.10 7.86
CA ASN A 660 -37.01 0.15 6.47
C ASN A 660 -38.06 0.41 5.37
N LYS A 661 -38.04 1.64 4.86
CA LYS A 661 -37.95 1.86 3.41
C LYS A 661 -36.74 2.74 3.12
N GLU A 662 -35.59 2.09 2.94
CA GLU A 662 -34.38 2.75 2.45
C GLU A 662 -34.59 3.08 0.96
N THR A 663 -34.87 4.35 0.67
CA THR A 663 -34.65 4.89 -0.68
C THR A 663 -33.14 5.02 -0.87
N SER A 664 -32.52 4.01 -1.48
CA SER A 664 -31.13 4.06 -1.88
C SER A 664 -30.94 5.13 -2.95
N GLU A 665 -30.50 6.33 -2.54
CA GLU A 665 -29.93 7.30 -3.47
C GLU A 665 -28.69 6.66 -4.11
N GLU A 666 -28.70 6.50 -5.43
CA GLU A 666 -27.56 5.95 -6.16
C GLU A 666 -26.38 6.93 -6.03
N LYS A 667 -25.34 6.54 -5.28
CA LYS A 667 -24.13 7.35 -5.11
C LYS A 667 -23.52 7.67 -6.48
N SER A 668 -23.40 8.96 -6.79
CA SER A 668 -22.73 9.41 -8.02
C SER A 668 -21.33 8.80 -8.12
N TRP A 669 -20.91 8.47 -9.36
CA TRP A 669 -19.64 7.79 -9.64
C TRP A 669 -18.43 8.47 -8.97
N HIS A 670 -18.47 9.80 -8.83
CA HIS A 670 -17.50 10.61 -8.10
C HIS A 670 -17.20 10.07 -6.69
N PHE A 671 -18.23 9.71 -5.91
CA PHE A 671 -18.07 9.18 -4.55
C PHE A 671 -17.35 7.83 -4.58
N GLN A 672 -17.73 6.94 -5.49
CA GLN A 672 -17.12 5.61 -5.62
C GLN A 672 -15.66 5.70 -6.08
N ALA A 673 -15.37 6.53 -7.10
CA ALA A 673 -14.02 6.72 -7.60
C ALA A 673 -13.11 7.39 -6.55
N LYS A 674 -13.62 8.43 -5.85
CA LYS A 674 -12.86 9.12 -4.78
C LYS A 674 -12.62 8.20 -3.59
N PHE A 675 -13.58 7.36 -3.23
CA PHE A 675 -13.41 6.31 -2.22
C PHE A 675 -12.30 5.32 -2.59
N GLN A 676 -12.32 4.76 -3.81
CA GLN A 676 -11.30 3.80 -4.25
C GLN A 676 -9.90 4.42 -4.30
N LEU A 677 -9.78 5.66 -4.80
CA LEU A 677 -8.51 6.39 -4.85
C LEU A 677 -7.98 6.77 -3.45
N LEU A 678 -8.84 7.17 -2.50
CA LEU A 678 -8.42 7.45 -1.12
C LEU A 678 -8.10 6.17 -0.33
N LYS A 679 -8.80 5.05 -0.59
CA LYS A 679 -8.41 3.72 -0.06
C LYS A 679 -7.01 3.35 -0.58
N LYS A 680 -6.77 3.54 -1.89
CA LYS A 680 -5.46 3.33 -2.52
C LYS A 680 -4.37 4.23 -1.93
N ALA A 681 -4.66 5.51 -1.71
CA ALA A 681 -3.75 6.47 -1.07
C ALA A 681 -3.36 6.00 0.33
N SER A 682 -4.33 5.62 1.16
CA SER A 682 -4.09 5.15 2.53
C SER A 682 -3.17 3.93 2.57
N ILE A 683 -3.42 2.95 1.69
CA ILE A 683 -2.58 1.75 1.56
C ILE A 683 -1.16 2.11 1.08
N THR A 684 -1.04 2.98 0.08
CA THR A 684 0.24 3.34 -0.53
C THR A 684 1.12 4.14 0.44
N TYR A 685 0.55 5.10 1.18
CA TYR A 685 1.26 5.83 2.22
C TYR A 685 1.60 4.95 3.43
N PHE A 686 0.76 3.97 3.78
CA PHE A 686 1.09 3.01 4.83
C PHE A 686 2.31 2.14 4.47
N VAL A 687 2.37 1.64 3.24
CA VAL A 687 3.52 0.89 2.71
C VAL A 687 4.79 1.74 2.75
N LEU A 688 4.72 2.99 2.27
CA LEU A 688 5.84 3.93 2.28
C LEU A 688 6.31 4.28 3.71
N ALA A 689 5.37 4.51 4.63
CA ALA A 689 5.68 4.76 6.04
C ALA A 689 6.45 3.59 6.67
N LYS A 690 6.08 2.34 6.35
CA LYS A 690 6.77 1.14 6.84
C LYS A 690 8.21 1.06 6.34
N GLU A 691 8.48 1.39 5.08
CA GLU A 691 9.85 1.42 4.53
C GLU A 691 10.72 2.48 5.25
N PHE A 692 10.20 3.69 5.47
CA PHE A 692 10.90 4.69 6.27
C PHE A 692 11.10 4.27 7.75
N PHE A 693 10.19 3.48 8.31
CA PHE A 693 10.33 2.92 9.67
C PHE A 693 11.45 1.88 9.74
N GLU A 694 11.55 0.98 8.76
CA GLU A 694 12.64 0.00 8.64
C GLU A 694 14.01 0.69 8.46
N ILE A 695 14.05 1.84 7.76
CA ILE A 695 15.23 2.72 7.59
C ILE A 695 15.48 3.61 8.84
N LYS A 696 14.62 3.56 9.87
CA LYS A 696 14.68 4.33 11.12
C LYS A 696 14.47 5.85 10.98
N LYS A 697 13.87 6.31 9.87
CA LYS A 697 13.48 7.71 9.64
C LYS A 697 12.09 8.00 10.24
N PHE A 698 12.00 7.99 11.57
CA PHE A 698 10.70 8.05 12.28
C PHE A 698 9.90 9.35 12.04
N GLY A 699 10.55 10.48 11.74
CA GLY A 699 9.86 11.72 11.33
C GLY A 699 9.16 11.58 9.98
N HIS A 700 9.87 11.05 8.97
CA HIS A 700 9.30 10.71 7.66
C HIS A 700 8.15 9.70 7.83
N THR A 701 8.34 8.66 8.66
CA THR A 701 7.27 7.68 8.95
C THR A 701 6.01 8.35 9.49
N LEU A 702 6.14 9.26 10.46
CA LEU A 702 5.00 9.98 11.03
C LEU A 702 4.33 10.91 10.00
N ARG A 703 5.11 11.52 9.10
CA ARG A 703 4.60 12.32 7.97
C ARG A 703 3.78 11.47 6.99
N HIS A 704 4.29 10.33 6.54
CA HIS A 704 3.52 9.47 5.64
C HIS A 704 2.32 8.82 6.34
N LEU A 705 2.40 8.53 7.65
CA LEU A 705 1.23 8.13 8.46
C LEU A 705 0.16 9.22 8.55
N ARG A 706 0.51 10.50 8.60
CA ARG A 706 -0.46 11.61 8.53
C ARG A 706 -1.30 11.53 7.26
N TYR A 707 -0.67 11.38 6.10
CA TYR A 707 -1.40 11.23 4.84
C TYR A 707 -2.21 9.92 4.81
N ALA A 708 -1.63 8.82 5.29
CA ALA A 708 -2.30 7.52 5.31
C ALA A 708 -3.58 7.52 6.17
N ILE A 709 -3.52 8.11 7.37
CA ILE A 709 -4.63 8.15 8.34
C ILE A 709 -5.68 9.19 7.93
N HIS A 710 -5.30 10.35 7.36
CA HIS A 710 -6.29 11.32 6.87
C HIS A 710 -7.08 10.75 5.68
N CYS A 711 -6.41 10.04 4.75
CA CYS A 711 -7.08 9.31 3.67
C CYS A 711 -7.96 8.16 4.19
N PHE A 712 -7.53 7.48 5.26
CA PHE A 712 -8.30 6.42 5.92
C PHE A 712 -9.58 6.96 6.58
N GLU A 713 -9.49 8.07 7.31
CA GLU A 713 -10.65 8.68 7.97
C GLU A 713 -11.68 9.18 6.95
N ALA A 714 -11.23 9.72 5.81
CA ALA A 714 -12.09 10.15 4.72
C ALA A 714 -12.94 9.03 4.10
N LEU A 715 -12.59 7.75 4.30
CA LEU A 715 -13.43 6.64 3.86
C LEU A 715 -14.77 6.59 4.62
N PHE A 716 -14.79 6.91 5.91
CA PHE A 716 -15.99 6.74 6.76
C PHE A 716 -17.11 7.74 6.45
N GLU A 717 -16.77 8.94 5.98
CA GLU A 717 -17.76 9.91 5.52
C GLU A 717 -18.24 9.60 4.08
N LEU A 718 -17.49 8.80 3.30
CA LEU A 718 -17.87 8.33 1.96
C LEU A 718 -18.68 7.02 1.99
N GLU A 719 -18.48 6.15 2.99
CA GLU A 719 -19.21 4.88 3.12
C GLU A 719 -19.54 4.46 4.57
N VAL A 720 -20.85 4.34 4.82
CA VAL A 720 -21.45 4.02 6.13
C VAL A 720 -21.22 2.56 6.59
N ASN A 721 -20.96 1.63 5.66
CA ASN A 721 -20.94 0.17 5.94
C ASN A 721 -19.54 -0.47 6.00
N LEU A 722 -18.49 0.36 6.05
CA LEU A 722 -17.08 -0.04 5.96
C LEU A 722 -16.61 -1.20 6.83
N MET A 723 -17.11 -1.30 8.07
CA MET A 723 -16.63 -2.30 9.05
C MET A 723 -16.96 -3.77 8.68
N LYS A 724 -17.57 -4.00 7.51
CA LYS A 724 -17.76 -5.31 6.88
C LYS A 724 -16.57 -5.73 6.00
N ASP A 725 -15.77 -4.80 5.47
CA ASP A 725 -14.56 -5.10 4.71
C ASP A 725 -13.42 -5.49 5.66
N ASN A 726 -13.06 -6.78 5.67
CA ASN A 726 -11.98 -7.29 6.52
C ASN A 726 -10.61 -6.65 6.17
N GLN A 727 -10.39 -6.23 4.93
CA GLN A 727 -9.15 -5.56 4.52
C GLN A 727 -9.03 -4.16 5.15
N ILE A 728 -10.14 -3.42 5.24
CA ILE A 728 -10.17 -2.07 5.84
C ILE A 728 -10.05 -2.16 7.37
N CYS A 729 -10.66 -3.17 7.99
CA CYS A 729 -10.44 -3.50 9.40
C CYS A 729 -8.97 -3.89 9.71
N GLU A 730 -8.27 -4.54 8.78
CA GLU A 730 -6.85 -4.87 8.93
C GLU A 730 -5.93 -3.67 8.69
N LEU A 731 -6.24 -2.82 7.70
CA LEU A 731 -5.56 -1.55 7.48
C LEU A 731 -5.66 -0.63 8.72
N GLN A 732 -6.83 -0.59 9.37
CA GLN A 732 -7.02 0.13 10.64
C GLN A 732 -6.03 -0.33 11.72
N ALA A 733 -5.93 -1.65 11.93
CA ALA A 733 -5.05 -2.22 12.93
C ALA A 733 -3.57 -1.93 12.63
N LEU A 734 -3.18 -1.99 11.35
CA LEU A 734 -1.82 -1.68 10.90
C LEU A 734 -1.46 -0.20 11.06
N LEU A 735 -2.35 0.72 10.68
CA LEU A 735 -2.17 2.16 10.87
C LEU A 735 -2.02 2.51 12.36
N PHE A 736 -2.87 1.93 13.21
CA PHE A 736 -2.84 2.18 14.66
C PHE A 736 -1.55 1.62 15.29
N TYR A 737 -1.13 0.42 14.88
CA TYR A 737 0.09 -0.23 15.36
C TYR A 737 1.36 0.52 14.92
N LEU A 738 1.51 0.82 13.63
CA LEU A 738 2.71 1.51 13.12
C LEU A 738 2.81 2.94 13.66
N ALA A 739 1.69 3.65 13.86
CA ALA A 739 1.69 4.93 14.56
C ALA A 739 2.13 4.81 16.02
N GLY A 740 1.66 3.78 16.73
CA GLY A 740 2.11 3.47 18.10
C GLY A 740 3.62 3.20 18.15
N GLN A 741 4.12 2.31 17.29
CA GLN A 741 5.55 1.97 17.21
C GLN A 741 6.41 3.19 16.87
N THR A 742 6.04 3.96 15.84
CA THR A 742 6.74 5.19 15.43
C THR A 742 6.86 6.16 16.60
N ARG A 743 5.80 6.34 17.39
CA ARG A 743 5.80 7.22 18.56
C ARG A 743 6.64 6.70 19.72
N ILE A 744 6.78 5.38 19.93
CA ILE A 744 7.82 4.84 20.83
C ILE A 744 9.21 5.14 20.26
N SER A 745 9.45 4.83 18.99
CA SER A 745 10.76 4.92 18.35
C SER A 745 11.30 6.35 18.24
N LEU A 746 10.43 7.36 18.28
CA LEU A 746 10.80 8.77 18.43
C LEU A 746 11.41 9.12 19.80
N TYR A 747 11.30 8.27 20.83
CA TYR A 747 11.75 8.57 22.20
C TYR A 747 13.21 9.03 22.32
N PRO A 748 14.23 8.39 21.69
CA PRO A 748 15.62 8.79 21.87
C PRO A 748 15.99 10.10 21.15
N ASN A 749 15.38 10.37 20.00
CA ASN A 749 15.78 11.43 19.06
C ASN A 749 14.64 12.43 18.77
N TYR A 750 13.79 12.68 19.76
CA TYR A 750 12.51 13.39 19.59
C TYR A 750 12.64 14.74 18.88
N THR A 751 13.58 15.59 19.30
CA THR A 751 13.77 16.93 18.73
C THR A 751 14.32 16.92 17.31
N ALA A 752 15.26 16.01 17.01
CA ALA A 752 15.89 15.92 15.68
C ALA A 752 14.88 15.45 14.61
N ALA A 753 14.01 14.51 14.96
CA ALA A 753 13.02 13.95 14.03
C ALA A 753 11.84 14.89 13.69
N ARG A 754 11.82 16.13 14.23
CA ARG A 754 10.78 17.12 13.92
C ARG A 754 10.92 17.70 12.52
N HIS A 755 12.14 18.03 12.07
CA HIS A 755 12.39 18.59 10.74
C HIS A 755 11.90 17.65 9.63
N ASP A 756 12.25 16.36 9.77
CA ASP A 756 11.78 15.23 8.96
C ASP A 756 10.24 15.08 8.86
N PHE A 757 9.47 15.68 9.77
CA PHE A 757 8.01 15.65 9.77
C PHE A 757 7.39 16.91 9.12
N GLU A 758 8.08 18.05 9.18
CA GLU A 758 7.56 19.36 8.74
C GLU A 758 7.85 19.68 7.25
N GLU A 759 8.77 18.97 6.61
CA GLU A 759 9.03 19.03 5.17
C GLU A 759 7.87 18.41 4.36
N LEU A 760 7.30 19.14 3.39
CA LEU A 760 6.22 18.66 2.50
C LEU A 760 6.71 18.33 1.08
N GLY A 761 6.26 17.20 0.52
CA GLY A 761 6.28 16.95 -0.93
C GLY A 761 5.03 17.46 -1.66
N GLU A 762 5.18 17.85 -2.93
CA GLU A 762 4.10 18.44 -3.76
C GLU A 762 2.94 17.46 -4.04
N GLU A 763 3.26 16.21 -4.39
CA GLU A 763 2.28 15.12 -4.61
C GLU A 763 1.43 14.88 -3.35
N GLU A 764 2.04 15.03 -2.17
CA GLU A 764 1.43 14.74 -0.87
C GLU A 764 0.46 15.83 -0.43
N ALA A 765 0.81 17.10 -0.69
CA ALA A 765 -0.06 18.25 -0.45
C ALA A 765 -1.39 18.14 -1.24
N ALA A 766 -1.32 17.71 -2.51
CA ALA A 766 -2.49 17.59 -3.36
C ALA A 766 -3.46 16.47 -2.92
N ILE A 767 -2.93 15.29 -2.56
CA ILE A 767 -3.75 14.18 -2.06
C ILE A 767 -4.32 14.52 -0.68
N LEU A 768 -3.55 15.16 0.21
CA LEU A 768 -4.04 15.65 1.49
C LEU A 768 -5.19 16.66 1.31
N HIS A 769 -5.07 17.62 0.39
CA HIS A 769 -6.14 18.59 0.11
C HIS A 769 -7.44 17.89 -0.34
N SER A 770 -7.35 16.90 -1.23
CA SER A 770 -8.55 16.17 -1.70
C SER A 770 -9.18 15.28 -0.61
N ALA A 771 -8.40 14.82 0.39
CA ALA A 771 -8.91 14.17 1.60
C ALA A 771 -9.49 15.17 2.62
N GLN A 772 -8.87 16.34 2.80
CA GLN A 772 -9.36 17.45 3.64
C GLN A 772 -10.68 18.03 3.14
N ALA A 773 -10.91 18.02 1.82
CA ALA A 773 -12.19 18.39 1.22
C ALA A 773 -13.34 17.42 1.58
N VAL A 774 -13.03 16.22 2.08
CA VAL A 774 -14.01 15.26 2.63
C VAL A 774 -14.06 15.36 4.16
N VAL A 775 -12.89 15.43 4.82
CA VAL A 775 -12.75 15.53 6.29
C VAL A 775 -11.89 16.76 6.64
N PRO A 776 -12.49 17.94 6.81
CA PRO A 776 -11.74 19.15 7.21
C PRO A 776 -11.17 19.06 8.62
N ASN A 777 -11.93 18.44 9.53
CA ASN A 777 -11.62 18.30 10.97
C ASN A 777 -11.49 16.81 11.34
N PRO A 778 -10.34 16.16 11.08
CA PRO A 778 -10.12 14.74 11.35
C PRO A 778 -10.11 14.42 12.86
N LYS A 779 -11.00 13.50 13.26
CA LYS A 779 -11.11 12.96 14.63
C LYS A 779 -9.90 12.11 15.01
N MET A 780 -9.11 11.67 14.01
CA MET A 780 -7.87 10.90 14.18
C MET A 780 -6.59 11.75 14.17
N ALA A 781 -6.67 13.08 14.06
CA ALA A 781 -5.51 14.01 14.04
C ALA A 781 -4.42 13.70 15.09
N TRP A 782 -4.82 13.57 16.36
CA TRP A 782 -3.96 13.26 17.50
C TRP A 782 -3.07 12.01 17.32
N MET A 783 -3.43 11.10 16.41
CA MET A 783 -2.65 9.90 16.11
C MET A 783 -1.35 10.22 15.36
N TYR A 784 -1.34 11.25 14.50
CA TYR A 784 -0.21 11.59 13.63
C TYR A 784 0.37 13.00 13.84
N GLU A 785 -0.34 13.90 14.52
CA GLU A 785 0.15 15.26 14.77
C GLU A 785 1.41 15.28 15.66
N TRP A 786 2.32 16.22 15.37
CA TRP A 786 3.50 16.41 16.20
C TRP A 786 3.09 16.91 17.58
N SER A 787 3.39 16.13 18.61
CA SER A 787 2.96 16.43 19.98
C SER A 787 3.78 17.57 20.61
N PRO A 788 3.21 18.36 21.53
CA PRO A 788 3.93 19.48 22.15
C PRO A 788 5.04 19.02 23.11
N SER A 789 5.04 17.76 23.55
CA SER A 789 6.08 17.20 24.43
C SER A 789 6.25 15.69 24.24
N LEU A 790 7.42 15.18 24.62
CA LEU A 790 7.70 13.73 24.62
C LEU A 790 6.71 12.95 25.51
N HIS A 791 6.24 13.55 26.61
CA HIS A 791 5.22 12.95 27.47
C HIS A 791 3.88 12.78 26.74
N THR A 792 3.41 13.82 26.02
CA THR A 792 2.15 13.73 25.25
C THR A 792 2.27 12.80 24.05
N ASN A 793 3.43 12.72 23.41
CA ASN A 793 3.73 11.72 22.37
C ASN A 793 3.58 10.27 22.89
N LEU A 794 4.13 9.96 24.07
CA LEU A 794 4.04 8.62 24.66
C LEU A 794 2.63 8.30 25.20
N LEU A 795 1.85 9.30 25.63
CA LEU A 795 0.43 9.11 25.93
C LEU A 795 -0.37 8.74 24.67
N ALA A 796 -0.13 9.41 23.54
CA ALA A 796 -0.74 9.07 22.26
C ALA A 796 -0.33 7.65 21.81
N ALA A 797 0.94 7.27 21.95
CA ALA A 797 1.40 5.91 21.68
C ALA A 797 0.67 4.86 22.52
N ARG A 798 0.57 5.05 23.84
CA ARG A 798 -0.17 4.16 24.76
C ARG A 798 -1.61 3.93 24.31
N ASP A 799 -2.29 5.00 23.90
CA ASP A 799 -3.70 4.94 23.53
C ASP A 799 -3.92 4.38 22.13
N LEU A 800 -2.96 4.54 21.22
CA LEU A 800 -2.90 3.83 19.94
C LEU A 800 -2.79 2.30 20.16
N PHE A 801 -1.85 1.83 20.99
CA PHE A 801 -1.72 0.40 21.30
C PHE A 801 -2.96 -0.17 22.01
N LYS A 802 -3.52 0.55 22.99
CA LYS A 802 -4.75 0.14 23.68
C LYS A 802 -5.93 0.01 22.69
N ARG A 803 -6.11 0.96 21.77
CA ARG A 803 -7.14 0.85 20.70
C ARG A 803 -6.84 -0.28 19.72
N ALA A 804 -5.60 -0.43 19.25
CA ALA A 804 -5.21 -1.50 18.33
C ALA A 804 -5.52 -2.90 18.90
N SER A 805 -5.20 -3.13 20.17
CA SER A 805 -5.45 -4.41 20.85
C SER A 805 -6.95 -4.76 21.03
N GLN A 806 -7.84 -3.79 20.86
CA GLN A 806 -9.30 -3.96 20.96
C GLN A 806 -9.97 -4.22 19.60
N LEU A 807 -9.23 -4.13 18.47
CA LEU A 807 -9.81 -4.30 17.14
C LEU A 807 -10.07 -5.79 16.81
N PRO A 808 -11.27 -6.17 16.33
CA PRO A 808 -11.60 -7.55 15.95
C PRO A 808 -10.74 -8.16 14.82
N ALA A 809 -9.96 -7.35 14.11
CA ALA A 809 -8.96 -7.83 13.15
C ALA A 809 -7.75 -8.48 13.86
N VAL A 810 -7.34 -7.97 15.02
CA VAL A 810 -6.13 -8.40 15.74
C VAL A 810 -6.30 -9.77 16.41
N SER A 811 -7.49 -10.08 16.93
CA SER A 811 -7.77 -11.40 17.51
C SER A 811 -7.71 -12.55 16.49
N LYS A 812 -7.84 -12.25 15.19
CA LYS A 812 -7.65 -13.20 14.08
C LYS A 812 -6.17 -13.38 13.67
N LYS A 813 -5.25 -12.53 14.13
CA LYS A 813 -3.83 -12.58 13.76
C LYS A 813 -3.03 -13.57 14.63
N PRO A 814 -1.87 -14.07 14.16
CA PRO A 814 -1.05 -15.02 14.91
C PRO A 814 -0.72 -14.57 16.34
N ILE A 815 -0.58 -15.54 17.25
CA ILE A 815 -0.27 -15.29 18.66
C ILE A 815 1.03 -14.51 18.82
N SER A 816 2.03 -14.75 17.95
CA SER A 816 3.28 -13.97 17.91
C SER A 816 3.03 -12.47 17.78
N PHE A 817 2.18 -12.03 16.84
CA PHE A 817 1.83 -10.62 16.72
C PHE A 817 1.07 -10.09 17.94
N GLN A 818 0.11 -10.86 18.48
CA GLN A 818 -0.62 -10.47 19.70
C GLN A 818 0.30 -10.37 20.94
N THR A 819 1.43 -11.08 20.94
CA THR A 819 2.49 -10.99 21.95
C THR A 819 3.36 -9.75 21.70
N THR A 820 3.82 -9.50 20.47
CA THR A 820 4.60 -8.29 20.12
C THR A 820 3.82 -7.01 20.43
N LEU A 821 2.55 -6.93 20.04
CA LEU A 821 1.67 -5.80 20.32
C LEU A 821 1.55 -5.50 21.83
N ARG A 822 1.54 -6.55 22.67
CA ARG A 822 1.55 -6.40 24.14
C ARG A 822 2.94 -6.01 24.66
N LYS A 823 4.02 -6.56 24.10
CA LYS A 823 5.41 -6.19 24.46
C LYS A 823 5.67 -4.71 24.18
N ASP A 824 5.23 -4.20 23.04
CA ASP A 824 5.34 -2.79 22.66
C ASP A 824 4.50 -1.88 23.57
N LEU A 825 3.28 -2.28 23.94
CA LEU A 825 2.49 -1.57 24.96
C LEU A 825 3.20 -1.53 26.32
N GLY A 826 3.84 -2.62 26.73
CA GLY A 826 4.67 -2.68 27.94
C GLY A 826 5.87 -1.73 27.87
N ALA A 827 6.58 -1.70 26.75
CA ALA A 827 7.70 -0.79 26.50
C ALA A 827 7.25 0.69 26.46
N CYS A 828 6.07 0.96 25.88
CA CYS A 828 5.46 2.28 25.90
C CYS A 828 5.18 2.77 27.33
N LEU A 829 4.62 1.91 28.19
CA LEU A 829 4.32 2.22 29.58
C LEU A 829 5.57 2.41 30.43
N MET A 830 6.61 1.60 30.18
CA MET A 830 7.94 1.76 30.78
C MET A 830 8.55 3.12 30.44
N ASN A 831 8.63 3.48 29.14
CA ASN A 831 9.20 4.75 28.70
C ASN A 831 8.37 5.94 29.18
N LEU A 832 7.03 5.82 29.19
CA LEU A 832 6.12 6.84 29.74
C LEU A 832 6.39 7.05 31.24
N GLY A 833 6.60 5.97 31.99
CA GLY A 833 7.03 6.00 33.38
C GLY A 833 8.35 6.74 33.55
N SER A 834 9.39 6.38 32.80
CA SER A 834 10.72 7.05 32.86
C SER A 834 10.64 8.55 32.58
N VAL A 835 9.89 8.99 31.56
CA VAL A 835 9.68 10.43 31.29
C VAL A 835 8.96 11.12 32.44
N GLN A 836 7.99 10.47 33.09
CA GLN A 836 7.36 11.00 34.30
C GLN A 836 8.34 11.05 35.48
N THR A 837 9.20 10.05 35.65
CA THR A 837 10.27 10.02 36.66
C THR A 837 11.21 11.22 36.53
N ASP A 838 11.61 11.58 35.30
CA ASP A 838 12.47 12.75 35.07
C ASP A 838 11.75 14.08 35.29
N ILE A 839 10.47 14.20 34.89
CA ILE A 839 9.62 15.36 35.21
C ILE A 839 9.46 15.51 36.74
N CYS A 840 9.33 14.41 37.49
CA CYS A 840 9.30 14.44 38.95
C CYS A 840 10.61 14.98 39.53
N LYS A 841 11.78 14.48 39.08
CA LYS A 841 13.10 14.97 39.55
C LYS A 841 13.24 16.48 39.38
N ASP A 842 12.93 17.00 38.19
CA ASP A 842 13.04 18.42 37.87
C ASP A 842 12.15 19.30 38.77
N LYS A 843 10.88 18.91 38.98
CA LYS A 843 9.96 19.59 39.90
C LYS A 843 10.45 19.55 41.35
N ILE A 844 11.01 18.43 41.80
CA ILE A 844 11.53 18.25 43.18
C ILE A 844 12.79 19.10 43.40
N LEU A 845 13.69 19.17 42.41
CA LEU A 845 14.90 20.00 42.47
C LEU A 845 14.59 21.50 42.50
N LYS A 846 13.55 21.95 41.78
CA LYS A 846 13.10 23.34 41.79
C LYS A 846 12.28 23.70 43.03
N ASN A 847 11.60 22.72 43.62
CA ASN A 847 10.79 22.84 44.85
C ASN A 847 9.56 23.78 44.73
N ASP A 848 9.20 24.22 43.52
CA ASP A 848 8.12 25.17 43.24
C ASP A 848 6.69 24.62 43.46
N GLU A 849 6.50 23.30 43.56
CA GLU A 849 5.17 22.67 43.59
C GLU A 849 4.75 22.09 44.97
N PRO A 850 3.43 22.16 45.31
CA PRO A 850 2.91 21.62 46.55
C PRO A 850 2.96 20.08 46.58
N LEU A 851 2.99 19.53 47.80
CA LEU A 851 3.23 18.11 48.05
C LEU A 851 2.24 17.20 47.32
N ASP A 852 0.95 17.51 47.39
CA ASP A 852 -0.13 16.71 46.79
C ASP A 852 0.00 16.59 45.27
N THR A 853 0.50 17.63 44.60
CA THR A 853 0.74 17.62 43.15
C THR A 853 1.91 16.69 42.82
N ILE A 854 3.03 16.79 43.55
CA ILE A 854 4.19 15.90 43.37
C ILE A 854 3.79 14.44 43.64
N GLN A 855 3.06 14.18 44.73
CA GLN A 855 2.56 12.84 45.08
C GLN A 855 1.61 12.29 44.00
N THR A 856 0.75 13.13 43.41
CA THR A 856 -0.12 12.76 42.29
C THR A 856 0.68 12.35 41.04
N TYR A 857 1.81 12.99 40.74
CA TYR A 857 2.70 12.56 39.65
C TYR A 857 3.41 11.24 39.97
N ILE A 858 3.87 11.06 41.22
CA ILE A 858 4.51 9.83 41.69
C ILE A 858 3.55 8.64 41.55
N THR A 859 2.31 8.75 42.03
CA THR A 859 1.28 7.70 41.90
C THR A 859 1.02 7.32 40.45
N LYS A 860 0.84 8.30 39.55
CA LYS A 860 0.62 8.05 38.11
C LYS A 860 1.82 7.37 37.42
N CYS A 861 3.03 7.66 37.88
CA CYS A 861 4.25 7.01 37.40
C CYS A 861 4.30 5.54 37.88
N MET A 862 3.98 5.28 39.16
CA MET A 862 3.87 3.92 39.72
C MET A 862 2.75 3.11 39.06
N GLU A 863 1.60 3.71 38.70
CA GLU A 863 0.52 3.07 37.94
C GLU A 863 0.99 2.58 36.55
N ASN A 864 1.83 3.37 35.86
CA ASN A 864 2.38 2.99 34.55
C ASN A 864 3.39 1.85 34.66
N PHE A 865 4.33 1.91 35.62
CA PHE A 865 5.25 0.79 35.88
C PHE A 865 4.50 -0.48 36.35
N THR A 866 3.44 -0.36 37.13
CA THR A 866 2.62 -1.51 37.58
C THR A 866 1.94 -2.19 36.39
N GLN A 867 1.38 -1.43 35.45
CA GLN A 867 0.83 -1.98 34.21
C GLN A 867 1.92 -2.64 33.34
N ALA A 868 3.11 -2.02 33.21
CA ALA A 868 4.23 -2.60 32.46
C ALA A 868 4.72 -3.93 33.06
N ILE A 869 4.92 -3.98 34.39
CA ILE A 869 5.30 -5.21 35.14
C ILE A 869 4.28 -6.32 34.89
N SER A 870 2.98 -6.02 35.00
CA SER A 870 1.91 -6.99 34.77
C SER A 870 1.99 -7.57 33.35
N ILE A 871 2.14 -6.71 32.34
CA ILE A 871 2.31 -7.12 30.94
C ILE A 871 3.54 -8.02 30.77
N PHE A 872 4.73 -7.57 31.16
CA PHE A 872 5.97 -8.35 30.97
C PHE A 872 5.93 -9.71 31.69
N ASN A 873 5.37 -9.77 32.90
CA ASN A 873 5.16 -11.04 33.60
C ASN A 873 4.19 -11.97 32.84
N THR A 874 3.10 -11.46 32.26
CA THR A 874 2.19 -12.30 31.44
C THR A 874 2.78 -12.78 30.11
N LEU A 875 3.87 -12.16 29.64
CA LEU A 875 4.59 -12.55 28.42
C LEU A 875 5.84 -13.42 28.72
N GLY A 876 6.22 -13.59 29.99
CA GLY A 876 7.45 -14.29 30.39
C GLY A 876 8.74 -13.47 30.26
N GLU A 877 8.64 -12.16 29.97
CA GLU A 877 9.75 -11.24 29.71
C GLU A 877 10.45 -10.82 31.04
N ARG A 878 11.04 -11.78 31.75
CA ARG A 878 11.53 -11.61 33.13
C ARG A 878 12.49 -10.44 33.30
N ASN A 879 13.43 -10.25 32.37
CA ASN A 879 14.41 -9.15 32.42
C ASN A 879 13.75 -7.77 32.23
N MET A 880 12.68 -7.66 31.43
CA MET A 880 11.93 -6.39 31.29
C MET A 880 11.09 -6.10 32.54
N ALA A 881 10.49 -7.14 33.15
CA ALA A 881 9.83 -7.01 34.45
C ALA A 881 10.83 -6.60 35.55
N ALA A 882 12.01 -7.20 35.59
CA ALA A 882 13.11 -6.88 36.52
C ALA A 882 13.55 -5.41 36.43
N HIS A 883 13.71 -4.88 35.22
CA HIS A 883 14.03 -3.46 35.01
C HIS A 883 12.91 -2.53 35.53
N ASN A 884 11.64 -2.86 35.27
CA ASN A 884 10.53 -2.07 35.78
C ASN A 884 10.38 -2.17 37.31
N TYR A 885 10.75 -3.29 37.93
CA TYR A 885 10.87 -3.38 39.39
C TYR A 885 11.98 -2.45 39.94
N SER A 886 13.14 -2.29 39.28
CA SER A 886 14.14 -1.28 39.68
C SER A 886 13.56 0.14 39.60
N ASN A 887 12.85 0.47 38.52
CA ASN A 887 12.26 1.80 38.33
C ASN A 887 11.17 2.10 39.36
N MET A 888 10.38 1.08 39.76
CA MET A 888 9.44 1.19 40.88
C MET A 888 10.15 1.48 42.21
N GLY A 889 11.24 0.75 42.50
CA GLY A 889 12.07 1.00 43.68
C GLY A 889 12.64 2.42 43.69
N TYR A 890 13.06 2.94 42.53
CA TYR A 890 13.53 4.32 42.38
C TYR A 890 12.43 5.35 42.69
N MET A 891 11.21 5.13 42.22
CA MET A 891 10.08 6.03 42.51
C MET A 891 9.68 6.02 44.00
N HIS A 892 9.81 4.89 44.69
CA HIS A 892 9.64 4.86 46.15
C HIS A 892 10.74 5.62 46.89
N ASN A 893 12.01 5.53 46.46
CA ASN A 893 13.09 6.34 47.02
C ASN A 893 12.92 7.85 46.75
N LEU A 894 12.42 8.22 45.56
CA LEU A 894 12.12 9.60 45.23
C LEU A 894 11.02 10.18 46.13
N ALA A 895 9.96 9.40 46.41
CA ALA A 895 8.90 9.78 47.34
C ALA A 895 9.41 9.94 48.79
N ALA A 896 10.23 8.99 49.28
CA ALA A 896 10.86 9.10 50.59
C ALA A 896 11.71 10.38 50.72
N ALA A 897 12.49 10.72 49.69
CA ALA A 897 13.30 11.94 49.67
C ALA A 897 12.46 13.24 49.68
N VAL A 898 11.28 13.25 49.04
CA VAL A 898 10.35 14.39 49.09
C VAL A 898 9.78 14.59 50.49
N ILE A 899 9.44 13.50 51.18
CA ILE A 899 8.96 13.51 52.57
C ILE A 899 10.09 14.01 53.50
N HIS A 900 11.28 13.41 53.39
CA HIS A 900 12.47 13.75 54.20
C HIS A 900 12.86 15.24 54.10
N ASN A 901 12.81 15.81 52.89
CA ASN A 901 13.18 17.21 52.66
C ASN A 901 12.14 18.23 53.17
N ARG A 902 10.93 17.79 53.55
CA ARG A 902 9.82 18.68 53.95
C ARG A 902 9.34 18.49 55.40
N LEU A 903 9.83 17.47 56.12
CA LEU A 903 9.52 17.23 57.53
C LEU A 903 10.66 17.65 58.49
N PRO A 904 10.39 17.81 59.81
CA PRO A 904 11.42 18.12 60.80
C PRO A 904 12.47 17.00 60.91
N LYS A 905 13.75 17.39 61.01
CA LYS A 905 14.91 16.48 61.01
C LYS A 905 15.18 15.80 62.37
N ASP A 906 14.30 16.01 63.35
CA ASP A 906 14.46 15.54 64.73
C ASP A 906 14.09 14.05 64.90
N VAL A 907 13.43 13.48 63.89
CA VAL A 907 13.03 12.07 63.81
C VAL A 907 13.99 11.31 62.89
N ILE A 908 14.44 10.13 63.32
CA ILE A 908 15.45 9.29 62.62
C ILE A 908 14.99 8.95 61.19
N LEU A 909 13.71 8.59 61.07
CA LEU A 909 13.03 8.21 59.83
C LEU A 909 11.53 8.37 60.10
N HIS A 910 10.81 9.19 59.33
CA HIS A 910 9.37 9.40 59.57
C HIS A 910 8.55 8.16 59.17
N PRO A 911 7.36 7.90 59.76
CA PRO A 911 6.59 6.68 59.47
C PRO A 911 6.26 6.48 57.98
N GLU A 912 5.90 7.55 57.29
CA GLU A 912 5.57 7.55 55.86
C GLU A 912 6.83 7.35 54.99
N GLU A 913 7.91 8.05 55.34
CA GLU A 913 9.25 7.88 54.73
C GLU A 913 9.73 6.43 54.85
N ARG A 914 9.55 5.83 56.05
CA ARG A 914 9.86 4.43 56.36
C ARG A 914 9.09 3.48 55.47
N GLU A 915 7.78 3.66 55.31
CA GLU A 915 6.95 2.82 54.44
C GLU A 915 7.45 2.86 52.98
N HIS A 916 7.79 4.05 52.47
CA HIS A 916 8.37 4.19 51.13
C HIS A 916 9.74 3.52 51.00
N VAL A 917 10.65 3.69 51.98
CA VAL A 917 11.97 3.03 52.00
C VAL A 917 11.85 1.50 51.99
N PHE A 918 10.97 0.91 52.81
CA PHE A 918 10.78 -0.55 52.83
C PHE A 918 10.17 -1.09 51.53
N LYS A 919 9.22 -0.38 50.90
CA LYS A 919 8.70 -0.74 49.57
C LYS A 919 9.78 -0.65 48.48
N ALA A 920 10.67 0.33 48.53
CA ALA A 920 11.77 0.44 47.58
C ALA A 920 12.68 -0.79 47.63
N ILE A 921 13.10 -1.17 48.85
CA ILE A 921 13.90 -2.38 49.12
C ILE A 921 13.19 -3.64 48.59
N GLU A 922 11.90 -3.80 48.86
CA GLU A 922 11.10 -4.93 48.36
C GLU A 922 11.13 -5.02 46.82
N TYR A 923 11.01 -3.89 46.13
CA TYR A 923 11.06 -3.82 44.68
C TYR A 923 12.46 -4.05 44.09
N TYR A 924 13.53 -3.55 44.72
CA TYR A 924 14.89 -3.88 44.30
C TYR A 924 15.25 -5.36 44.56
N GLU A 925 14.75 -5.96 45.66
CA GLU A 925 14.88 -7.40 45.87
C GLU A 925 14.13 -8.22 44.80
N LYS A 926 12.91 -7.82 44.43
CA LYS A 926 12.17 -8.44 43.32
C LYS A 926 12.95 -8.33 42.01
N SER A 927 13.42 -7.13 41.67
CA SER A 927 14.26 -6.86 40.51
C SER A 927 15.48 -7.79 40.44
N ALA A 928 16.30 -7.83 41.50
CA ALA A 928 17.52 -8.61 41.53
C ALA A 928 17.29 -10.14 41.51
N LYS A 929 16.09 -10.61 41.92
CA LYS A 929 15.65 -12.02 41.81
C LYS A 929 15.05 -12.36 40.44
N SER A 930 14.60 -11.36 39.68
CA SER A 930 13.93 -11.55 38.38
C SER A 930 14.86 -11.50 37.17
N TYR A 931 16.09 -10.98 37.29
CA TYR A 931 17.06 -11.05 36.19
C TYR A 931 17.54 -12.49 35.95
N GLU A 932 17.51 -12.92 34.70
CA GLU A 932 18.06 -14.21 34.24
C GLU A 932 19.58 -14.11 34.01
N GLY A 933 20.26 -15.26 34.03
CA GLY A 933 21.73 -15.37 34.02
C GLY A 933 22.37 -15.18 32.66
N ASP A 934 22.20 -14.01 32.05
CA ASP A 934 22.86 -13.61 30.80
C ASP A 934 23.78 -12.40 31.01
N GLU A 935 24.90 -12.36 30.29
CA GLU A 935 25.95 -11.33 30.43
C GLU A 935 25.40 -9.92 30.15
N SER A 936 24.44 -9.77 29.23
CA SER A 936 23.87 -8.47 28.89
C SER A 936 23.02 -7.84 30.01
N TYR A 937 22.53 -8.66 30.95
CA TYR A 937 21.65 -8.23 32.04
C TYR A 937 22.32 -8.19 33.42
N ASP A 938 23.50 -8.80 33.59
CA ASP A 938 24.21 -8.76 34.87
C ASP A 938 24.51 -7.32 35.35
N PRO A 939 24.98 -6.37 34.54
CA PRO A 939 25.22 -4.99 35.00
C PRO A 939 24.00 -4.30 35.64
N TYR A 940 22.78 -4.63 35.21
CA TYR A 940 21.55 -4.13 35.82
C TYR A 940 21.22 -4.84 37.15
N ARG A 941 21.56 -6.12 37.27
CA ARG A 941 21.47 -6.89 38.52
C ARG A 941 22.50 -6.41 39.55
N GLN A 942 23.76 -6.21 39.13
CA GLN A 942 24.81 -5.60 39.95
C GLN A 942 24.37 -4.21 40.44
N LYS A 943 23.73 -3.39 39.57
CA LYS A 943 23.18 -2.08 39.96
C LYS A 943 22.03 -2.18 40.98
N ALA A 944 21.19 -3.21 40.90
CA ALA A 944 20.18 -3.47 41.92
C ALA A 944 20.80 -3.87 43.27
N TYR A 945 21.87 -4.70 43.26
CA TYR A 945 22.64 -5.01 44.48
C TYR A 945 23.34 -3.78 45.05
N GLU A 946 23.93 -2.90 44.23
CA GLU A 946 24.51 -1.63 44.66
C GLU A 946 23.48 -0.77 45.40
N THR A 947 22.29 -0.64 44.81
CA THR A 947 21.22 0.18 45.38
C THR A 947 20.71 -0.41 46.70
N LEU A 948 20.57 -1.74 46.78
CA LEU A 948 20.21 -2.44 48.03
C LEU A 948 21.25 -2.24 49.12
N TYR A 949 22.54 -2.49 48.87
CA TYR A 949 23.55 -2.38 49.93
C TYR A 949 23.71 -0.93 50.40
N MET A 950 23.67 0.04 49.49
CA MET A 950 23.74 1.47 49.83
C MET A 950 22.53 1.90 50.67
N GLN A 951 21.33 1.42 50.34
CA GLN A 951 20.11 1.81 51.08
C GLN A 951 20.07 1.20 52.49
N TYR A 952 20.50 -0.06 52.65
CA TYR A 952 20.68 -0.64 53.99
C TYR A 952 21.78 0.08 54.79
N TYR A 953 22.87 0.49 54.15
CA TYR A 953 23.94 1.25 54.80
C TYR A 953 23.45 2.64 55.27
N GLN A 954 22.66 3.34 54.45
CA GLN A 954 22.05 4.63 54.80
C GLN A 954 21.09 4.51 55.98
N MET A 955 20.24 3.47 56.05
CA MET A 955 19.40 3.23 57.23
C MET A 955 20.23 2.96 58.50
N GLY A 956 21.35 2.25 58.39
CA GLY A 956 22.30 2.10 59.50
C GLY A 956 22.94 3.43 59.91
N TYR A 957 23.28 4.29 58.95
CA TYR A 957 23.90 5.60 59.21
C TYR A 957 23.00 6.57 60.00
N GLN A 958 21.67 6.45 59.90
CA GLN A 958 20.74 7.30 60.67
C GLN A 958 20.86 7.13 62.20
N TYR A 959 21.54 6.08 62.69
CA TYR A 959 21.78 5.85 64.12
C TYR A 959 23.07 6.51 64.68
N THR A 960 23.89 7.14 63.82
CA THR A 960 25.20 7.75 64.19
C THR A 960 25.13 8.73 65.36
N ASP A 961 24.35 9.80 65.23
CA ASP A 961 24.31 10.88 66.23
C ASP A 961 23.64 10.47 67.56
N LYS A 962 23.12 9.23 67.66
CA LYS A 962 22.54 8.67 68.89
C LYS A 962 23.41 7.63 69.59
N VAL A 963 24.61 7.31 69.08
CA VAL A 963 25.50 6.28 69.65
C VAL A 963 25.70 6.38 71.17
N ALA A 964 25.85 7.59 71.71
CA ALA A 964 26.03 7.82 73.16
C ALA A 964 24.81 7.44 74.03
N ASN A 965 23.60 7.43 73.45
CA ASN A 965 22.32 7.24 74.13
C ASN A 965 21.43 6.14 73.47
N CYS A 966 22.00 5.27 72.63
CA CYS A 966 21.22 4.29 71.87
C CYS A 966 20.64 3.18 72.77
N THR A 967 19.38 2.79 72.51
CA THR A 967 18.71 1.67 73.18
C THR A 967 19.29 0.32 72.74
N ASP A 968 18.82 -0.79 73.32
CA ASP A 968 19.17 -2.13 72.81
C ASP A 968 18.45 -2.44 71.49
N GLU A 969 17.25 -1.88 71.27
CA GLU A 969 16.50 -1.99 70.01
C GLU A 969 17.19 -1.23 68.87
N ASP A 970 17.76 -0.05 69.13
CA ASP A 970 18.57 0.69 68.15
C ASP A 970 19.79 -0.13 67.69
N LEU A 971 20.48 -0.81 68.62
CA LEU A 971 21.62 -1.67 68.29
C LEU A 971 21.19 -2.89 67.46
N GLU A 972 20.06 -3.51 67.77
CA GLU A 972 19.56 -4.68 67.03
C GLU A 972 19.11 -4.32 65.60
N ASN A 973 18.41 -3.19 65.42
CA ASN A 973 18.07 -2.66 64.09
C ASN A 973 19.33 -2.31 63.28
N LEU A 974 20.27 -1.57 63.86
CA LEU A 974 21.53 -1.19 63.22
C LEU A 974 22.33 -2.41 62.76
N LYS A 975 22.39 -3.46 63.60
CA LYS A 975 23.05 -4.74 63.31
C LYS A 975 22.42 -5.47 62.13
N ASP A 976 21.09 -5.53 62.09
CA ASP A 976 20.33 -6.15 61.00
C ASP A 976 20.57 -5.41 59.67
N TYR A 977 20.49 -4.07 59.66
CA TYR A 977 20.73 -3.27 58.46
C TYR A 977 22.18 -3.42 57.95
N LEU A 978 23.19 -3.36 58.82
CA LEU A 978 24.59 -3.56 58.42
C LEU A 978 24.86 -4.98 57.92
N GLN A 979 24.24 -6.02 58.51
CA GLN A 979 24.35 -7.40 58.01
C GLN A 979 23.68 -7.58 56.64
N LYS A 980 22.52 -6.94 56.42
CA LYS A 980 21.84 -6.94 55.11
C LYS A 980 22.64 -6.17 54.06
N SER A 981 23.23 -5.02 54.41
CA SER A 981 24.14 -4.29 53.52
C SER A 981 25.35 -5.14 53.13
N LEU A 982 26.05 -5.74 54.10
CA LEU A 982 27.21 -6.60 53.86
C LEU A 982 26.90 -7.78 52.95
N LYS A 983 25.74 -8.44 53.14
CA LYS A 983 25.25 -9.52 52.27
C LYS A 983 25.14 -9.06 50.80
N TYR A 984 24.55 -7.89 50.54
CA TYR A 984 24.40 -7.38 49.18
C TYR A 984 25.72 -6.86 48.57
N CYS A 985 26.68 -6.38 49.39
CA CYS A 985 28.06 -6.15 48.92
C CYS A 985 28.68 -7.46 48.40
N THR A 986 28.56 -8.57 49.14
CA THR A 986 29.08 -9.89 48.71
C THR A 986 28.38 -10.51 47.50
N LEU A 987 27.38 -9.83 46.91
CA LEU A 987 26.77 -10.20 45.62
C LEU A 987 27.12 -9.23 44.48
N ALA A 988 27.66 -8.04 44.81
CA ALA A 988 28.09 -7.01 43.87
C ALA A 988 29.61 -7.08 43.67
N ILE A 989 30.09 -8.08 42.91
CA ILE A 989 31.53 -8.41 42.77
C ILE A 989 32.09 -8.02 41.38
N GLN A 990 31.25 -7.64 40.41
CA GLN A 990 31.72 -7.29 39.07
C GLN A 990 32.16 -5.82 38.95
N GLU A 991 33.13 -5.56 38.08
CA GLU A 991 33.44 -4.19 37.62
C GLU A 991 32.25 -3.58 36.85
N PRO A 992 31.96 -2.28 36.99
CA PRO A 992 32.72 -1.25 37.73
C PRO A 992 32.34 -1.13 39.22
N PHE A 993 31.50 -2.03 39.76
CA PHE A 993 30.95 -1.92 41.11
C PHE A 993 31.88 -2.46 42.20
N LEU A 994 32.85 -3.32 41.83
CA LEU A 994 33.74 -4.04 42.75
C LEU A 994 34.43 -3.14 43.77
N MET A 995 35.01 -2.01 43.35
CA MET A 995 35.70 -1.07 44.26
C MET A 995 34.77 -0.56 45.37
N LYS A 996 33.62 0.00 44.98
CA LYS A 996 32.64 0.62 45.89
C LYS A 996 31.93 -0.42 46.77
N SER A 997 31.71 -1.61 46.24
CA SER A 997 31.17 -2.74 46.99
C SER A 997 32.15 -3.22 48.05
N THR A 998 33.43 -3.33 47.69
CA THR A 998 34.51 -3.74 48.62
C THR A 998 34.74 -2.69 49.71
N SER A 999 34.73 -1.38 49.40
CA SER A 999 34.87 -0.33 50.42
C SER A 999 33.66 -0.30 51.36
N THR A 1000 32.44 -0.45 50.84
CA THR A 1000 31.23 -0.52 51.66
C THR A 1000 31.19 -1.80 52.51
N ALA A 1001 31.69 -2.94 52.01
CA ALA A 1001 31.86 -4.17 52.78
C ALA A 1001 32.86 -4.01 53.94
N ALA A 1002 33.99 -3.35 53.71
CA ALA A 1002 34.99 -3.07 54.75
C ALA A 1002 34.41 -2.17 55.86
N ASN A 1003 33.71 -1.09 55.46
CA ASN A 1003 32.97 -0.20 56.35
C ASN A 1003 31.89 -0.94 57.16
N ASN A 1004 31.13 -1.83 56.52
CA ASN A 1004 30.10 -2.64 57.17
C ASN A 1004 30.69 -3.59 58.22
N CYS A 1005 31.77 -4.32 57.88
CA CYS A 1005 32.48 -5.18 58.81
C CYS A 1005 32.98 -4.40 60.04
N LEU A 1006 33.59 -3.23 59.82
CA LEU A 1006 34.13 -2.42 60.92
C LEU A 1006 33.02 -1.82 61.81
N ASN A 1007 31.94 -1.31 61.23
CA ASN A 1007 30.79 -0.85 62.02
C ASN A 1007 30.09 -2.01 62.77
N LEU A 1008 30.04 -3.23 62.20
CA LEU A 1008 29.55 -4.43 62.90
C LEU A 1008 30.45 -4.86 64.06
N ALA A 1009 31.77 -4.67 63.97
CA ALA A 1009 32.67 -4.89 65.09
C ALA A 1009 32.31 -3.98 66.28
N TYR A 1010 32.09 -2.67 66.04
CA TYR A 1010 31.64 -1.73 67.07
C TYR A 1010 30.29 -2.08 67.70
N VAL A 1011 29.30 -2.51 66.90
CA VAL A 1011 28.00 -2.97 67.44
C VAL A 1011 28.18 -4.19 68.35
N VAL A 1012 29.03 -5.14 67.97
CA VAL A 1012 29.37 -6.32 68.77
C VAL A 1012 30.15 -5.94 70.05
N GLU A 1013 31.00 -4.92 70.01
CA GLU A 1013 31.68 -4.38 71.19
C GLU A 1013 30.69 -3.71 72.16
N ALA A 1014 29.75 -2.90 71.66
CA ALA A 1014 28.69 -2.30 72.45
C ALA A 1014 27.77 -3.36 73.10
N GLU A 1015 27.34 -4.37 72.33
CA GLU A 1015 26.64 -5.55 72.86
C GLU A 1015 27.45 -6.26 73.95
N LEU A 1016 28.77 -6.37 73.77
CA LEU A 1016 29.67 -7.02 74.73
C LEU A 1016 29.87 -6.20 76.00
N PHE A 1017 29.84 -4.87 75.96
CA PHE A 1017 29.80 -4.07 77.19
C PHE A 1017 28.49 -4.25 77.97
N ARG A 1018 27.34 -4.36 77.28
CA ARG A 1018 26.02 -4.56 77.91
C ARG A 1018 25.78 -6.00 78.39
N THR A 1019 26.35 -7.00 77.71
CA THR A 1019 26.08 -8.44 77.97
C THR A 1019 26.80 -8.98 79.21
N LYS A 1020 26.01 -9.40 80.21
CA LYS A 1020 26.49 -10.12 81.41
C LYS A 1020 26.58 -11.65 81.26
N ASN A 1021 25.90 -12.25 80.27
CA ASN A 1021 25.91 -13.71 80.02
C ASN A 1021 27.26 -14.17 79.44
N MET A 1022 27.99 -15.03 80.16
CA MET A 1022 29.34 -15.49 79.78
C MET A 1022 29.41 -16.26 78.46
N THR A 1023 28.41 -17.09 78.15
CA THR A 1023 28.35 -17.84 76.88
C THR A 1023 28.12 -16.89 75.70
N ARG A 1024 27.21 -15.92 75.85
CA ARG A 1024 27.00 -14.86 74.85
C ARG A 1024 28.26 -13.98 74.71
N ARG A 1025 28.94 -13.60 75.80
CA ARG A 1025 30.24 -12.88 75.73
C ARG A 1025 31.28 -13.66 74.91
N LYS A 1026 31.44 -14.97 75.12
CA LYS A 1026 32.41 -15.79 74.35
C LYS A 1026 32.11 -15.78 72.85
N HIS A 1027 30.83 -15.90 72.47
CA HIS A 1027 30.40 -15.84 71.07
C HIS A 1027 30.60 -14.44 70.45
N LEU A 1028 30.27 -13.38 71.19
CA LEU A 1028 30.48 -11.98 70.76
C LEU A 1028 31.97 -11.69 70.53
N LYS A 1029 32.88 -12.13 71.43
CA LYS A 1029 34.33 -11.99 71.19
C LYS A 1029 34.82 -12.67 69.92
N GLN A 1030 34.28 -13.84 69.59
CA GLN A 1030 34.64 -14.53 68.35
C GLN A 1030 34.21 -13.73 67.12
N LYS A 1031 32.97 -13.20 67.11
CA LYS A 1031 32.47 -12.34 66.02
C LYS A 1031 33.21 -10.99 65.92
N LEU A 1032 33.61 -10.41 67.05
CA LEU A 1032 34.40 -9.17 67.09
C LEU A 1032 35.72 -9.33 66.31
N VAL A 1033 36.46 -10.40 66.61
CA VAL A 1033 37.71 -10.77 65.91
C VAL A 1033 37.46 -11.06 64.44
N GLU A 1034 36.40 -11.80 64.11
CA GLU A 1034 36.01 -12.13 62.73
C GLU A 1034 35.75 -10.87 61.88
N TYR A 1035 35.02 -9.90 62.42
CA TYR A 1035 34.69 -8.66 61.71
C TYR A 1035 35.91 -7.74 61.52
N PHE A 1036 36.77 -7.59 62.53
CA PHE A 1036 38.01 -6.80 62.38
C PHE A 1036 38.95 -7.42 61.33
N LEU A 1037 39.18 -8.74 61.37
CA LEU A 1037 40.04 -9.42 60.38
C LEU A 1037 39.50 -9.25 58.95
N LYS A 1038 38.18 -9.42 58.74
CA LYS A 1038 37.54 -9.19 57.43
C LYS A 1038 37.70 -7.75 56.94
N ALA A 1039 37.55 -6.76 57.81
CA ALA A 1039 37.78 -5.35 57.44
C ALA A 1039 39.24 -5.11 57.02
N ILE A 1040 40.21 -5.65 57.76
CA ILE A 1040 41.65 -5.56 57.47
C ILE A 1040 41.99 -6.17 56.10
N GLU A 1041 41.44 -7.35 55.78
CA GLU A 1041 41.63 -8.02 54.49
C GLU A 1041 41.03 -7.22 53.32
N LEU A 1042 39.84 -6.65 53.49
CA LEU A 1042 39.18 -5.84 52.46
C LEU A 1042 39.91 -4.51 52.20
N TYR A 1043 40.37 -3.80 53.25
CA TYR A 1043 41.20 -2.59 53.07
C TYR A 1043 42.56 -2.89 52.42
N LYS A 1044 43.14 -4.07 52.70
CA LYS A 1044 44.36 -4.53 52.03
C LYS A 1044 44.10 -4.80 50.53
N LEU A 1045 42.97 -5.40 50.17
CA LEU A 1045 42.57 -5.61 48.78
C LEU A 1045 42.38 -4.29 48.02
N LEU A 1046 41.78 -3.28 48.68
CA LEU A 1046 41.62 -1.92 48.16
C LEU A 1046 42.91 -1.11 48.06
N LYS A 1047 44.03 -1.59 48.62
CA LYS A 1047 45.29 -0.85 48.80
C LYS A 1047 45.08 0.46 49.57
N TRP A 1048 44.31 0.40 50.67
CA TRP A 1048 44.01 1.54 51.55
C TRP A 1048 44.80 1.43 52.86
N PRO A 1049 46.12 1.72 52.87
CA PRO A 1049 46.99 1.43 54.01
C PRO A 1049 46.60 2.18 55.29
N MET A 1050 46.22 3.45 55.20
CA MET A 1050 45.78 4.23 56.37
C MET A 1050 44.53 3.63 57.02
N HIS A 1051 43.62 3.08 56.21
CA HIS A 1051 42.43 2.39 56.71
C HIS A 1051 42.80 1.08 57.42
N GLN A 1052 43.74 0.33 56.86
CA GLN A 1052 44.24 -0.91 57.45
C GLN A 1052 44.96 -0.66 58.80
N ILE A 1053 45.82 0.36 58.87
CA ILE A 1053 46.52 0.79 60.09
C ILE A 1053 45.49 1.14 61.18
N PHE A 1054 44.59 2.07 60.89
CA PHE A 1054 43.59 2.55 61.86
C PHE A 1054 42.64 1.43 62.33
N THR A 1055 42.25 0.50 61.45
CA THR A 1055 41.42 -0.65 61.83
C THR A 1055 42.14 -1.56 62.83
N VAL A 1056 43.44 -1.80 62.66
CA VAL A 1056 44.24 -2.57 63.61
C VAL A 1056 44.44 -1.80 64.92
N THR A 1057 44.74 -0.50 64.88
CA THR A 1057 44.99 0.27 66.12
C THR A 1057 43.75 0.36 66.99
N LEU A 1058 42.57 0.60 66.40
CA LEU A 1058 41.28 0.58 67.10
C LEU A 1058 41.02 -0.79 67.77
N TRP A 1059 41.19 -1.87 67.04
CA TRP A 1059 40.99 -3.23 67.57
C TRP A 1059 41.94 -3.52 68.75
N MET A 1060 43.21 -3.12 68.65
CA MET A 1060 44.18 -3.26 69.72
C MET A 1060 43.92 -2.33 70.91
N GLU A 1061 43.42 -1.11 70.69
CA GLU A 1061 42.99 -0.19 71.75
C GLU A 1061 41.78 -0.75 72.53
N GLY A 1062 40.79 -1.32 71.85
CA GLY A 1062 39.65 -2.01 72.48
C GLY A 1062 40.11 -3.17 73.38
N ILE A 1063 41.03 -4.00 72.89
CA ILE A 1063 41.64 -5.09 73.69
C ILE A 1063 42.41 -4.52 74.90
N LEU A 1064 43.19 -3.45 74.73
CA LEU A 1064 43.89 -2.77 75.83
C LEU A 1064 42.93 -2.09 76.82
N SER A 1065 41.75 -1.67 76.37
CA SER A 1065 40.72 -1.04 77.19
C SER A 1065 39.97 -2.07 78.04
N GLU A 1066 39.53 -3.20 77.46
CA GLU A 1066 38.98 -4.31 78.25
C GLU A 1066 40.03 -4.86 79.25
N ALA A 1067 41.31 -4.84 78.86
CA ALA A 1067 42.45 -5.19 79.71
C ALA A 1067 42.80 -4.18 80.83
N LYS A 1068 42.09 -3.05 80.92
CA LYS A 1068 42.14 -2.10 82.05
C LYS A 1068 40.83 -2.08 82.84
N ASN A 1069 39.71 -2.04 82.13
CA ASN A 1069 38.39 -1.70 82.69
C ASN A 1069 37.58 -2.91 83.16
N GLY A 1070 37.98 -4.13 82.79
CA GLY A 1070 37.32 -5.35 83.28
C GLY A 1070 37.59 -5.60 84.77
N ALA A 1071 36.54 -5.66 85.58
CA ALA A 1071 36.57 -6.04 87.00
C ALA A 1071 37.11 -7.46 87.30
N GLY A 1072 37.61 -8.17 86.27
CA GLY A 1072 38.31 -9.45 86.34
C GLY A 1072 39.79 -9.40 85.92
N PHE A 1073 40.41 -8.25 85.68
CA PHE A 1073 41.82 -8.22 85.25
C PHE A 1073 42.85 -8.53 86.36
N GLY A 1074 42.39 -8.62 87.62
CA GLY A 1074 43.10 -9.29 88.72
C GLY A 1074 42.82 -10.81 88.83
N SER A 1075 41.90 -11.34 88.02
CA SER A 1075 41.45 -12.75 87.98
C SER A 1075 41.93 -13.49 86.72
N ILE A 1076 42.35 -12.76 85.67
CA ILE A 1076 42.98 -13.36 84.49
C ILE A 1076 44.40 -13.80 84.83
N ASN A 1077 44.65 -15.11 84.77
CA ASN A 1077 45.95 -15.72 85.06
C ASN A 1077 47.07 -15.14 84.16
N LEU A 1078 48.25 -14.91 84.74
CA LEU A 1078 49.39 -14.20 84.14
C LEU A 1078 49.78 -14.66 82.71
N PRO A 1079 49.78 -15.96 82.37
CA PRO A 1079 50.08 -16.40 80.99
C PRO A 1079 49.09 -15.88 79.94
N ALA A 1080 47.81 -15.73 80.29
CA ALA A 1080 46.80 -15.18 79.37
C ALA A 1080 47.01 -13.66 79.17
N ARG A 1081 47.44 -12.94 80.21
CA ARG A 1081 47.83 -11.53 80.12
C ARG A 1081 49.06 -11.31 79.23
N LYS A 1082 50.11 -12.15 79.41
CA LYS A 1082 51.29 -12.18 78.52
C LYS A 1082 50.87 -12.41 77.07
N LYS A 1083 50.11 -13.48 76.80
CA LYS A 1083 49.65 -13.85 75.46
C LYS A 1083 48.83 -12.73 74.79
N CYS A 1084 47.98 -12.04 75.55
CA CYS A 1084 47.22 -10.89 75.06
C CYS A 1084 48.14 -9.74 74.59
N LEU A 1085 49.09 -9.32 75.44
CA LEU A 1085 50.04 -8.24 75.09
C LEU A 1085 50.97 -8.62 73.93
N ARG A 1086 51.37 -9.90 73.82
CA ARG A 1086 52.12 -10.39 72.65
C ARG A 1086 51.28 -10.31 71.38
N ASN A 1087 50.05 -10.81 71.40
CA ASN A 1087 49.17 -10.78 70.23
C ASN A 1087 48.96 -9.36 69.70
N ILE A 1088 48.84 -8.36 70.59
CA ILE A 1088 48.77 -6.94 70.21
C ILE A 1088 50.02 -6.53 69.43
N LEU A 1089 51.22 -6.81 69.96
CA LEU A 1089 52.47 -6.47 69.28
C LEU A 1089 52.64 -7.24 67.95
N CYS A 1090 52.17 -8.49 67.85
CA CYS A 1090 52.15 -9.26 66.60
C CYS A 1090 51.30 -8.56 65.53
N HIS A 1091 50.03 -8.27 65.81
CA HIS A 1091 49.13 -7.64 64.86
C HIS A 1091 49.61 -6.25 64.41
N ILE A 1092 50.28 -5.50 65.28
CA ILE A 1092 50.90 -4.21 64.91
C ILE A 1092 52.18 -4.43 64.08
N SER A 1093 52.97 -5.47 64.34
CA SER A 1093 54.14 -5.82 63.50
C SER A 1093 53.77 -6.24 62.07
N ASP A 1094 52.55 -6.77 61.87
CA ASP A 1094 52.02 -7.13 60.55
C ASP A 1094 51.58 -5.91 59.72
N LEU A 1095 51.49 -4.70 60.31
CA LEU A 1095 51.21 -3.46 59.58
C LEU A 1095 52.38 -2.95 58.71
N LYS A 1096 53.56 -3.57 58.78
CA LYS A 1096 54.77 -3.09 58.06
C LYS A 1096 54.48 -2.79 56.58
N GLN A 1097 53.84 -3.72 55.87
CA GLN A 1097 53.51 -3.54 54.45
C GLN A 1097 52.60 -2.32 54.21
N ALA A 1098 51.63 -2.04 55.09
CA ALA A 1098 50.76 -0.88 54.96
C ALA A 1098 51.54 0.44 55.16
N ILE A 1099 52.52 0.45 56.07
CA ILE A 1099 53.43 1.58 56.27
C ILE A 1099 54.37 1.78 55.08
N ASP A 1100 54.93 0.70 54.54
CA ASP A 1100 55.73 0.73 53.31
C ASP A 1100 54.90 1.29 52.13
N ASP A 1101 53.68 0.79 51.93
CA ASP A 1101 52.78 1.23 50.87
C ASP A 1101 52.36 2.70 51.04
N ALA A 1102 52.03 3.15 52.26
CA ALA A 1102 51.73 4.54 52.58
C ALA A 1102 52.93 5.48 52.32
N SER A 1103 54.14 5.07 52.71
CA SER A 1103 55.37 5.84 52.49
C SER A 1103 55.67 6.06 51.01
N SER A 1104 55.26 5.12 50.15
CA SER A 1104 55.59 5.09 48.73
C SER A 1104 54.69 5.96 47.84
N GLY A 1105 53.74 6.71 48.42
CA GLY A 1105 52.81 7.57 47.69
C GLY A 1105 51.74 6.82 46.87
N LYS A 1106 51.68 5.49 46.95
CA LYS A 1106 50.72 4.63 46.22
C LYS A 1106 49.31 4.59 46.83
N ALA A 1107 49.05 5.42 47.83
CA ALA A 1107 47.75 5.46 48.49
C ALA A 1107 46.73 6.24 47.65
N ASN A 1108 45.59 5.62 47.34
CA ASN A 1108 44.41 6.39 46.96
C ASN A 1108 43.94 7.18 48.18
N ILE A 1109 44.02 8.51 48.10
CA ILE A 1109 43.58 9.44 49.15
C ILE A 1109 42.06 9.68 49.07
N GLU A 1110 41.44 9.35 47.93
CA GLU A 1110 40.01 9.51 47.67
C GLU A 1110 39.15 8.37 48.24
N GLU A 1111 38.88 8.44 49.54
CA GLU A 1111 37.51 8.40 50.09
C GLU A 1111 37.56 8.60 51.62
N ARG A 1112 36.56 9.29 52.19
CA ARG A 1112 36.32 9.28 53.65
C ARG A 1112 35.36 8.15 53.96
N PRO A 1113 35.72 7.15 54.78
CA PRO A 1113 34.79 6.13 55.21
C PRO A 1113 33.83 6.74 56.22
N VAL A 1114 32.57 6.35 56.09
CA VAL A 1114 31.48 6.92 56.89
C VAL A 1114 31.33 6.07 58.15
N TYR A 1115 32.11 6.41 59.17
CA TYR A 1115 32.06 5.78 60.49
C TYR A 1115 30.73 6.06 61.18
N ILE A 1116 30.14 4.99 61.75
CA ILE A 1116 28.90 5.13 62.52
C ILE A 1116 29.20 5.55 63.97
N PHE A 1117 30.39 5.22 64.49
CA PHE A 1117 30.72 5.35 65.93
C PHE A 1117 31.80 6.38 66.30
N HIS A 1118 32.67 6.82 65.36
CA HIS A 1118 33.78 7.73 65.66
C HIS A 1118 33.97 8.82 64.59
N LYS A 1119 34.01 10.09 65.03
CA LYS A 1119 34.27 11.27 64.18
C LYS A 1119 35.77 11.66 64.13
N LYS A 1120 36.67 10.67 64.16
CA LYS A 1120 38.13 10.85 64.14
C LYS A 1120 38.65 10.67 62.70
N ASP A 1121 39.48 11.60 62.21
CA ASP A 1121 40.12 11.48 60.90
C ASP A 1121 41.38 10.58 60.94
N PHE A 1122 41.67 9.91 59.83
CA PHE A 1122 42.83 9.01 59.66
C PHE A 1122 44.20 9.70 59.74
N THR A 1123 44.22 11.03 59.71
CA THR A 1123 45.43 11.85 59.91
C THR A 1123 46.10 11.54 61.26
N GLY A 1124 45.35 11.10 62.27
CA GLY A 1124 45.88 10.65 63.57
C GLY A 1124 46.25 9.16 63.66
N ALA A 1125 46.05 8.33 62.63
CA ALA A 1125 46.14 6.87 62.76
C ALA A 1125 47.53 6.35 63.19
N VAL A 1126 48.61 7.05 62.80
CA VAL A 1126 49.99 6.70 63.20
C VAL A 1126 50.30 7.17 64.63
N ASP A 1127 49.72 8.29 65.09
CA ASP A 1127 49.82 8.76 66.48
C ASP A 1127 49.06 7.81 67.43
N ASP A 1128 47.85 7.39 67.04
CA ASP A 1128 47.11 6.35 67.74
C ASP A 1128 47.86 5.01 67.77
N MET A 1129 48.52 4.62 66.67
CA MET A 1129 49.40 3.43 66.63
C MET A 1129 50.57 3.52 67.61
N LEU A 1130 51.25 4.66 67.67
CA LEU A 1130 52.35 4.92 68.59
C LEU A 1130 51.85 4.99 70.05
N GLY A 1131 50.66 5.54 70.29
CA GLY A 1131 49.96 5.51 71.57
C GLY A 1131 49.67 4.08 72.05
N VAL A 1132 49.09 3.24 71.19
CA VAL A 1132 48.84 1.82 71.45
C VAL A 1132 50.13 1.05 71.72
N LEU A 1133 51.18 1.26 70.91
CA LEU A 1133 52.51 0.66 71.12
C LEU A 1133 53.12 1.09 72.46
N ASN A 1134 53.18 2.39 72.76
CA ASN A 1134 53.74 2.91 74.00
C ASN A 1134 53.01 2.35 75.24
N GLN A 1135 51.68 2.29 75.19
CA GLN A 1135 50.87 1.68 76.26
C GLN A 1135 51.16 0.17 76.41
N THR A 1136 51.32 -0.55 75.29
CA THR A 1136 51.61 -1.99 75.29
C THR A 1136 53.01 -2.29 75.84
N PHE A 1137 54.04 -1.56 75.42
CA PHE A 1137 55.39 -1.71 75.98
C PHE A 1137 55.47 -1.27 77.44
N SER A 1138 54.82 -0.17 77.83
CA SER A 1138 54.69 0.25 79.23
C SER A 1138 53.98 -0.82 80.09
N ALA A 1139 53.05 -1.58 79.51
CA ALA A 1139 52.49 -2.76 80.16
C ALA A 1139 53.47 -3.94 80.22
N VAL A 1140 54.19 -4.28 79.13
CA VAL A 1140 55.14 -5.41 79.08
C VAL A 1140 56.36 -5.20 80.00
N LEU A 1141 56.89 -3.98 80.08
CA LEU A 1141 58.06 -3.66 80.91
C LEU A 1141 57.82 -3.80 82.42
N LYS A 1142 56.57 -3.90 82.89
CA LYS A 1142 56.22 -4.19 84.29
C LYS A 1142 56.51 -5.63 84.72
N TRP A 1143 56.71 -6.55 83.76
CA TRP A 1143 57.04 -7.96 84.01
C TRP A 1143 58.40 -8.34 83.41
N VAL A 1144 58.80 -7.67 82.32
CA VAL A 1144 60.00 -7.98 81.53
C VAL A 1144 61.07 -6.88 81.69
N SER A 1145 61.19 -6.34 82.91
CA SER A 1145 62.06 -5.20 83.25
C SER A 1145 63.57 -5.48 83.12
N ALA A 1146 63.96 -6.75 82.97
CA ALA A 1146 65.35 -7.16 82.78
C ALA A 1146 65.81 -7.14 81.30
N HIS A 1147 64.93 -7.44 80.32
CA HIS A 1147 65.38 -7.58 78.93
C HIS A 1147 65.67 -6.23 78.27
N GLN A 1148 66.94 -6.06 77.87
CA GLN A 1148 67.43 -4.86 77.22
C GLN A 1148 66.78 -4.60 75.86
N GLN A 1149 66.56 -5.65 75.04
CA GLN A 1149 65.91 -5.56 73.73
C GLN A 1149 64.51 -4.93 73.80
N VAL A 1150 63.71 -5.28 74.82
CA VAL A 1150 62.35 -4.72 75.01
C VAL A 1150 62.41 -3.26 75.47
N LYS A 1151 63.37 -2.89 76.31
CA LYS A 1151 63.62 -1.49 76.70
C LYS A 1151 64.00 -0.62 75.51
N ASP A 1152 64.85 -1.12 74.62
CA ASP A 1152 65.36 -0.32 73.50
C ASP A 1152 64.35 -0.19 72.36
N LEU A 1153 63.48 -1.19 72.15
CA LEU A 1153 62.27 -1.04 71.33
C LEU A 1153 61.33 0.04 71.91
N TYR A 1154 61.06 0.05 73.22
CA TYR A 1154 60.23 1.08 73.85
C TYR A 1154 60.85 2.49 73.77
N LYS A 1155 62.17 2.62 73.91
CA LYS A 1155 62.85 3.91 73.66
C LYS A 1155 62.69 4.39 72.21
N ARG A 1156 62.63 3.48 71.24
CA ARG A 1156 62.35 3.83 69.83
C ARG A 1156 60.91 4.30 69.64
N THR A 1157 59.91 3.64 70.22
CA THR A 1157 58.50 4.12 70.11
C THR A 1157 58.31 5.50 70.73
N LEU A 1158 58.90 5.75 71.91
CA LEU A 1158 58.87 7.07 72.54
C LEU A 1158 59.55 8.17 71.69
N ARG A 1159 60.69 7.87 71.06
CA ARG A 1159 61.36 8.81 70.13
C ARG A 1159 60.52 9.09 68.89
N MET A 1160 59.96 8.05 68.26
CA MET A 1160 59.08 8.20 67.10
C MET A 1160 57.82 9.01 67.41
N THR A 1161 57.29 8.92 68.64
CA THR A 1161 56.15 9.72 69.11
C THR A 1161 56.46 11.22 69.14
N ALA A 1162 57.72 11.61 69.36
CA ALA A 1162 58.17 13.00 69.30
C ALA A 1162 58.44 13.50 67.86
N MET A 1163 58.34 12.64 66.86
CA MET A 1163 58.53 12.95 65.43
C MET A 1163 57.21 12.90 64.63
N LYS A 1164 56.06 12.78 65.31
CA LYS A 1164 54.76 12.49 64.68
C LYS A 1164 54.28 13.51 63.65
N ASP A 1165 54.73 14.76 63.76
CA ASP A 1165 54.37 15.85 62.87
C ASP A 1165 55.20 15.84 61.56
N ASP A 1166 56.29 15.05 61.50
CA ASP A 1166 57.06 14.76 60.28
C ASP A 1166 56.85 13.29 59.85
N LEU A 1167 55.71 13.05 59.20
CA LEU A 1167 55.37 11.74 58.66
C LEU A 1167 56.40 11.21 57.63
N VAL A 1168 57.07 12.10 56.89
CA VAL A 1168 58.01 11.72 55.82
C VAL A 1168 59.25 11.07 56.40
N SER A 1169 59.83 11.65 57.45
CA SER A 1169 60.94 11.04 58.20
C SER A 1169 60.50 9.86 59.07
N LEU A 1170 59.24 9.84 59.51
CA LEU A 1170 58.71 8.82 60.41
C LEU A 1170 58.43 7.46 59.73
N TYR A 1171 57.85 7.43 58.53
CA TYR A 1171 57.45 6.15 57.91
C TYR A 1171 58.60 5.13 57.75
N PRO A 1172 59.82 5.50 57.28
CA PRO A 1172 60.93 4.56 57.18
C PRO A 1172 61.37 4.02 58.55
N LEU A 1173 61.50 4.92 59.55
CA LEU A 1173 61.88 4.55 60.92
C LEU A 1173 60.87 3.60 61.56
N LEU A 1174 59.57 3.78 61.26
CA LEU A 1174 58.49 2.93 61.73
C LEU A 1174 58.49 1.57 61.01
N SER A 1175 58.80 1.52 59.72
CA SER A 1175 58.94 0.29 58.94
C SER A 1175 60.09 -0.59 59.46
N ASP A 1176 61.27 -0.01 59.67
CA ASP A 1176 62.41 -0.70 60.28
C ASP A 1176 62.07 -1.18 61.70
N PHE A 1177 61.42 -0.32 62.50
CA PHE A 1177 60.97 -0.67 63.84
C PHE A 1177 60.01 -1.87 63.85
N LEU A 1178 59.05 -1.95 62.92
CA LEU A 1178 58.15 -3.12 62.86
C LEU A 1178 58.87 -4.39 62.39
N SER A 1179 59.88 -4.28 61.54
CA SER A 1179 60.77 -5.39 61.17
C SER A 1179 61.53 -5.94 62.39
N ASP A 1180 62.15 -5.05 63.17
CA ASP A 1180 62.86 -5.39 64.41
C ASP A 1180 61.91 -5.95 65.49
N LEU A 1181 60.71 -5.37 65.61
CA LEU A 1181 59.66 -5.87 66.50
C LEU A 1181 59.23 -7.29 66.11
N LYS A 1182 59.03 -7.56 64.82
CA LYS A 1182 58.64 -8.89 64.34
C LYS A 1182 59.74 -9.94 64.59
N SER A 1183 61.01 -9.55 64.45
CA SER A 1183 62.16 -10.39 64.85
C SER A 1183 62.18 -10.64 66.37
N ALA A 1184 61.97 -9.62 67.18
CA ALA A 1184 61.91 -9.74 68.64
C ALA A 1184 60.72 -10.59 69.13
N LEU A 1185 59.58 -10.54 68.45
CA LEU A 1185 58.40 -11.37 68.77
C LEU A 1185 58.56 -12.85 68.38
N ALA A 1186 59.57 -13.19 67.59
CA ALA A 1186 59.97 -14.56 67.31
C ALA A 1186 60.95 -15.13 68.36
N SER A 1187 61.48 -14.30 69.27
CA SER A 1187 62.40 -14.74 70.33
C SER A 1187 61.71 -14.92 71.70
N ASP A 1188 62.40 -15.65 72.57
CA ASP A 1188 61.92 -16.09 73.88
C ASP A 1188 61.40 -15.01 74.87
N PRO A 1189 61.90 -13.75 74.93
CA PRO A 1189 61.36 -12.72 75.84
C PRO A 1189 59.86 -12.39 75.75
N PHE A 1190 59.15 -12.87 74.71
CA PHE A 1190 57.70 -12.71 74.56
C PHE A 1190 56.90 -14.02 74.71
N HIS A 1191 57.51 -15.13 75.14
CA HIS A 1191 56.81 -16.36 75.53
C HIS A 1191 56.30 -16.35 76.99
#